data_AF-A0A7S1ZAA8-F1
#
_entry.id   AF-A0A7S1ZAA8-F1
#
_cell.length_a   1.000
_cell.length_b   1.000
_cell.length_c   1.000
_cell.angle_alpha   90.00
_cell.angle_beta   90.00
_cell.angle_gamma   90.00
#
_symmetry.space_group_name_H-M   'P 1'
#
loop_
_entity.id
_entity.type
_entity.pdbx_description
1 polymer ?
#
loop_
_entity_poly.entity_id
_entity_poly.type
_entity_poly.pdbx_seq_one_letter_code
_entity_poly.pdbx_strand_id
1 'polypeptide(L)'
;MIKTNDLKDEPVTKQGKCTVSWHADSCLEHYSTIAVYHTIFPHDEKEEEEEEEKEERKKKSVSNNSSSSSSSGWSVALRVAHDSEGPNASKRGKDIESSVVADTPYIATSLPSGSVYYLLDDFNHHHQHAVMADNDNENPGTRFSSTHRLLREGHNVQYVLDRCKSSCSNFHKKGSKVWRSEQLLLSDMESEWIRQFYVQGAAHRSNLWKAWGEFMLSLLRYWSQLETRTKQTIDLLRYAAEEQCDFGGCASSNEPNNVVPSRAERKLREKRKKALSTVDDILKRGGGGNSADQILYEPLAILLEERATMRHLWKKREKDHVFRRMNDEDKPLPVPFTFEVTNVEEMIANKKAGMKKNEEMGYSSLGGSPEQLRCLANNLRKWGKAYMSCDSADLPAVFENDDNITSTKKKQDDQEENESSVAVAATTIDDTNEHTKDLDWKGWNNQKFGLEMQHPWAGHLLDGRKTIETRAYDLPPSLLGKRIEILETRKGKAGVSSVGNVVSYVGGEEEKDAAIVKNIGWCVFDRIIVYEDRETFESDEGQHMVLKDSGYGWKDGHTKKLYGWVVGKCMRYEDKEEGSCKPGDIPPISRLVRRLRSLFELQFEDLHLSTDDSKRENITVKKKPNSKTFQKRGKKRRNGYHDREAGGNSVKHGKMQPKKKKKR
;
A
#
# COMPACT_ATOMS: atom_id res chain seq x y z
N MET A 1 -24.16 26.17 -14.24
CA MET A 1 -23.52 25.71 -15.48
C MET A 1 -22.29 26.59 -15.75
N ILE A 2 -21.24 26.06 -16.37
CA ILE A 2 -20.09 26.87 -16.80
C ILE A 2 -20.49 27.64 -18.06
N LYS A 3 -20.25 28.95 -18.13
CA LYS A 3 -20.52 29.72 -19.35
C LYS A 3 -19.38 29.47 -20.34
N THR A 4 -19.69 29.40 -21.64
CA THR A 4 -18.71 29.17 -22.72
C THR A 4 -17.55 30.18 -22.69
N ASN A 5 -17.81 31.41 -22.26
CA ASN A 5 -16.79 32.46 -22.11
C ASN A 5 -15.75 32.21 -21.00
N ASP A 6 -16.04 31.34 -20.02
CA ASP A 6 -15.09 30.96 -18.96
C ASP A 6 -14.15 29.81 -19.39
N LEU A 7 -14.37 29.25 -20.59
CA LEU A 7 -13.58 28.14 -21.13
C LEU A 7 -12.32 28.63 -21.85
N LYS A 8 -11.26 27.83 -21.74
CA LYS A 8 -10.00 28.07 -22.45
C LYS A 8 -10.14 27.73 -23.93
N ASP A 9 -9.52 28.52 -24.79
CA ASP A 9 -9.33 28.15 -26.20
C ASP A 9 -8.43 26.91 -26.32
N GLU A 10 -8.60 26.14 -27.40
CA GLU A 10 -7.62 25.11 -27.79
C GLU A 10 -6.24 25.76 -28.02
N PRO A 11 -5.16 25.31 -27.35
CA PRO A 11 -3.89 26.04 -27.32
C PRO A 11 -3.15 26.18 -28.66
N VAL A 12 -3.38 25.30 -29.64
CA VAL A 12 -2.61 25.27 -30.90
C VAL A 12 -3.28 26.09 -32.00
N THR A 13 -4.54 25.78 -32.32
CA THR A 13 -5.32 26.39 -33.42
C THR A 13 -6.24 27.50 -32.92
N LYS A 14 -6.61 27.48 -31.63
CA LYS A 14 -7.67 28.31 -31.02
C LYS A 14 -9.06 28.05 -31.61
N GLN A 15 -9.25 26.90 -32.26
CA GLN A 15 -10.53 26.47 -32.82
C GLN A 15 -11.29 25.64 -31.78
N GLY A 16 -12.31 26.26 -31.17
CA GLY A 16 -13.14 25.65 -30.13
C GLY A 16 -12.67 25.95 -28.70
N LYS A 17 -13.60 25.74 -27.75
CA LYS A 17 -13.37 25.87 -26.30
C LYS A 17 -13.14 24.51 -25.66
N CYS A 18 -12.03 24.33 -24.95
CA CYS A 18 -11.81 23.14 -24.13
C CYS A 18 -12.68 23.17 -22.87
N THR A 19 -13.68 22.30 -22.79
CA THR A 19 -14.40 21.97 -21.54
C THR A 19 -13.59 21.02 -20.66
N VAL A 20 -12.78 20.16 -21.29
CA VAL A 20 -11.68 19.42 -20.65
C VAL A 20 -10.45 19.62 -21.53
N SER A 21 -9.40 20.20 -20.97
CA SER A 21 -8.13 20.43 -21.68
C SER A 21 -7.41 19.12 -22.04
N TRP A 22 -6.41 19.21 -22.91
CA TRP A 22 -5.55 18.09 -23.28
C TRP A 22 -4.98 17.35 -22.07
N HIS A 23 -5.26 16.05 -21.97
CA HIS A 23 -4.79 15.18 -20.91
C HIS A 23 -4.75 13.71 -21.35
N ALA A 24 -4.05 12.89 -20.59
CA ALA A 24 -4.26 11.44 -20.56
C ALA A 24 -4.92 11.05 -19.24
N ASP A 25 -5.74 10.00 -19.26
CA ASP A 25 -6.46 9.53 -18.09
C ASP A 25 -5.52 8.84 -17.09
N SER A 26 -5.36 9.43 -15.92
CA SER A 26 -4.52 8.91 -14.84
C SER A 26 -5.19 7.79 -14.01
N CYS A 27 -4.37 7.01 -13.31
CA CYS A 27 -4.79 5.99 -12.33
C CYS A 27 -5.56 4.80 -12.93
N LEU A 28 -5.38 4.56 -14.23
CA LEU A 28 -5.93 3.40 -14.94
C LEU A 28 -4.97 2.21 -14.89
N GLU A 29 -5.52 1.00 -15.01
CA GLU A 29 -4.72 -0.19 -15.34
C GLU A 29 -4.03 0.00 -16.70
N HIS A 30 -2.79 -0.46 -16.79
CA HIS A 30 -2.03 -0.32 -18.03
C HIS A 30 -2.70 -1.13 -19.15
N TYR A 31 -2.78 -0.53 -20.34
CA TYR A 31 -3.41 -1.14 -21.53
C TYR A 31 -4.92 -1.37 -21.39
N SER A 32 -5.58 -0.73 -20.41
CA SER A 32 -7.01 -0.88 -20.19
C SER A 32 -7.83 0.05 -21.09
N THR A 33 -8.93 -0.48 -21.62
CA THR A 33 -9.87 0.29 -22.46
C THR A 33 -10.65 1.30 -21.64
N ILE A 34 -10.74 2.53 -22.17
CA ILE A 34 -11.68 3.55 -21.72
C ILE A 34 -12.86 3.56 -22.70
N ALA A 35 -14.09 3.45 -22.20
CA ALA A 35 -15.29 3.51 -23.02
C ALA A 35 -16.15 4.71 -22.61
N VAL A 36 -16.52 5.57 -23.55
CA VAL A 36 -17.24 6.82 -23.26
C VAL A 36 -18.54 6.87 -24.04
N TYR A 37 -19.67 6.73 -23.34
CA TYR A 37 -20.99 7.10 -23.84
C TYR A 37 -21.21 8.59 -23.62
N HIS A 38 -21.83 9.30 -24.56
CA HIS A 38 -22.27 10.68 -24.34
C HIS A 38 -23.65 10.96 -24.94
N THR A 39 -24.34 11.92 -24.32
CA THR A 39 -25.62 12.44 -24.78
C THR A 39 -25.60 13.96 -24.69
N ILE A 40 -26.33 14.61 -25.60
CA ILE A 40 -26.46 16.06 -25.71
C ILE A 40 -27.95 16.37 -25.64
N PHE A 41 -28.33 17.20 -24.67
CA PHE A 41 -29.66 17.78 -24.54
C PHE A 41 -29.64 19.19 -25.14
N PRO A 42 -30.50 19.53 -26.11
CA PRO A 42 -30.65 20.92 -26.54
C PRO A 42 -31.12 21.79 -25.36
N HIS A 43 -30.77 23.08 -25.38
CA HIS A 43 -31.53 24.04 -24.59
C HIS A 43 -32.83 24.34 -25.34
N ASP A 44 -33.97 24.04 -24.73
CA ASP A 44 -35.26 24.54 -25.21
C ASP A 44 -35.36 26.03 -24.85
N GLU A 45 -35.34 26.90 -25.85
CA GLU A 45 -35.56 28.36 -25.72
C GLU A 45 -37.04 28.69 -25.47
N LYS A 46 -37.71 27.93 -24.57
CA LYS A 46 -39.17 27.91 -24.41
C LYS A 46 -39.69 28.15 -22.98
N GLU A 47 -38.83 28.57 -22.06
CA GLU A 47 -39.24 28.87 -20.67
C GLU A 47 -39.22 30.37 -20.28
N GLU A 48 -38.78 31.29 -21.16
CA GLU A 48 -38.76 32.74 -20.85
C GLU A 48 -39.75 33.63 -21.67
N GLU A 49 -40.40 33.12 -22.74
CA GLU A 49 -41.38 33.89 -23.54
C GLU A 49 -42.80 33.29 -23.60
N GLU A 50 -43.06 32.13 -22.97
CA GLU A 50 -44.33 31.39 -23.10
C GLU A 50 -45.48 31.80 -22.13
N GLU A 51 -45.47 33.04 -21.60
CA GLU A 51 -46.60 33.62 -20.82
C GLU A 51 -47.52 34.61 -21.59
N GLU A 52 -47.13 35.19 -22.75
CA GLU A 52 -47.99 36.18 -23.46
C GLU A 52 -48.69 35.75 -24.77
N GLU A 53 -48.24 34.71 -25.50
CA GLU A 53 -48.90 34.27 -26.75
C GLU A 53 -49.57 32.87 -26.69
N LYS A 54 -50.27 32.57 -25.59
CA LYS A 54 -51.17 31.41 -25.49
C LYS A 54 -52.63 31.70 -25.85
N GLU A 55 -52.86 32.37 -26.98
CA GLU A 55 -54.13 32.28 -27.71
C GLU A 55 -53.93 32.36 -29.24
N GLU A 56 -54.72 31.58 -29.99
CA GLU A 56 -54.73 31.50 -31.46
C GLU A 56 -53.47 30.98 -32.21
N ARG A 57 -53.30 29.66 -32.30
CA ARG A 57 -53.53 28.93 -33.57
C ARG A 57 -53.60 27.41 -33.46
N LYS A 58 -54.67 26.86 -34.04
CA LYS A 58 -55.01 25.43 -34.10
C LYS A 58 -54.36 24.72 -35.29
N LYS A 59 -53.95 23.46 -35.07
CA LYS A 59 -53.98 22.31 -36.01
C LYS A 59 -53.12 22.38 -37.29
N LYS A 60 -52.67 21.18 -37.71
CA LYS A 60 -51.72 20.85 -38.79
C LYS A 60 -50.25 21.03 -38.34
N SER A 61 -49.31 20.16 -38.67
CA SER A 61 -49.36 18.97 -39.54
C SER A 61 -48.38 17.87 -39.10
N VAL A 62 -48.80 16.61 -39.26
CA VAL A 62 -47.87 15.47 -39.37
C VAL A 62 -47.19 15.53 -40.73
N SER A 63 -45.87 15.75 -40.78
CA SER A 63 -44.96 15.17 -41.79
C SER A 63 -43.53 15.70 -41.63
N ASN A 64 -42.55 14.80 -41.75
CA ASN A 64 -41.22 14.98 -42.32
C ASN A 64 -40.50 16.35 -42.16
N ASN A 65 -39.36 16.31 -41.47
CA ASN A 65 -38.06 16.62 -42.09
C ASN A 65 -36.95 16.06 -41.17
N SER A 66 -36.24 15.03 -41.62
CA SER A 66 -35.08 15.07 -42.52
C SER A 66 -33.79 15.22 -41.72
N SER A 67 -32.88 14.26 -41.91
CA SER A 67 -31.55 14.24 -41.31
C SER A 67 -30.65 15.35 -41.89
N SER A 68 -30.84 16.60 -41.47
CA SER A 68 -29.76 17.59 -41.54
C SER A 68 -28.72 17.18 -40.50
N SER A 69 -27.52 16.82 -40.96
CA SER A 69 -26.37 16.63 -40.09
C SER A 69 -25.89 18.00 -39.59
N SER A 70 -26.64 18.61 -38.67
CA SER A 70 -26.08 19.68 -37.85
C SER A 70 -24.92 19.08 -37.08
N SER A 71 -23.72 19.61 -37.34
CA SER A 71 -22.53 19.35 -36.52
C SER A 71 -22.95 19.47 -35.06
N SER A 72 -22.80 18.41 -34.27
CA SER A 72 -23.05 18.55 -32.85
C SER A 72 -21.98 19.50 -32.32
N GLY A 73 -22.37 20.53 -31.57
CA GLY A 73 -21.46 21.58 -31.07
C GLY A 73 -20.46 21.09 -30.01
N TRP A 74 -20.14 19.80 -30.04
CA TRP A 74 -19.32 19.05 -29.12
C TRP A 74 -18.45 18.07 -29.91
N SER A 75 -17.15 18.09 -29.65
CA SER A 75 -16.22 17.11 -30.23
C SER A 75 -15.27 16.54 -29.18
N VAL A 76 -14.81 15.32 -29.45
CA VAL A 76 -13.62 14.77 -28.79
C VAL A 76 -12.42 15.03 -29.70
N ALA A 77 -11.39 15.69 -29.15
CA ALA A 77 -10.15 15.95 -29.85
C ALA A 77 -9.07 14.99 -29.36
N LEU A 78 -8.23 14.49 -30.28
CA LEU A 78 -7.18 13.50 -30.05
C LEU A 78 -5.87 13.98 -30.68
N ARG A 79 -4.77 14.03 -29.92
CA ARG A 79 -3.42 14.40 -30.38
C ARG A 79 -2.38 13.35 -29.98
N VAL A 80 -1.38 13.12 -30.81
CA VAL A 80 -0.26 12.22 -30.48
C VAL A 80 0.63 12.87 -29.43
N ALA A 81 0.86 12.17 -28.33
CA ALA A 81 1.71 12.63 -27.23
C ALA A 81 2.31 11.43 -26.48
N HIS A 82 3.54 11.08 -26.82
CA HIS A 82 4.17 9.83 -26.36
C HIS A 82 4.52 9.85 -24.86
N ASP A 83 4.27 8.73 -24.16
CA ASP A 83 4.49 8.60 -22.72
C ASP A 83 3.66 9.61 -21.88
N SER A 84 2.46 9.97 -22.33
CA SER A 84 1.51 10.83 -21.57
C SER A 84 0.94 10.11 -20.33
N GLU A 85 0.77 8.78 -20.42
CA GLU A 85 0.56 7.89 -19.28
C GLU A 85 1.40 6.62 -19.50
N GLY A 86 1.18 5.58 -18.70
CA GLY A 86 1.84 4.29 -18.83
C GLY A 86 3.12 4.15 -18.01
N PRO A 87 3.82 3.01 -18.15
CA PRO A 87 5.02 2.70 -17.36
C PRO A 87 6.19 3.67 -17.57
N ASN A 88 6.19 4.43 -18.67
CA ASN A 88 7.26 5.33 -19.08
C ASN A 88 7.04 6.80 -18.71
N ALA A 89 5.79 7.24 -18.50
CA ALA A 89 5.45 8.65 -18.22
C ALA A 89 6.23 9.26 -17.05
N SER A 90 6.62 8.45 -16.06
CA SER A 90 7.41 8.91 -14.90
C SER A 90 8.87 9.27 -15.19
N LYS A 91 9.36 9.15 -16.43
CA LYS A 91 10.76 9.45 -16.81
C LYS A 91 10.97 10.89 -17.29
N ARG A 92 9.94 11.58 -17.80
CA ARG A 92 10.02 12.97 -18.25
C ARG A 92 9.37 13.88 -17.21
N GLY A 93 10.18 14.70 -16.55
CA GLY A 93 9.70 15.57 -15.48
C GLY A 93 8.83 16.72 -15.99
N LYS A 94 7.52 16.65 -15.72
CA LYS A 94 6.62 17.81 -15.55
C LYS A 94 6.47 18.81 -16.71
N ASP A 95 6.61 18.37 -17.96
CA ASP A 95 6.03 19.13 -19.09
C ASP A 95 5.21 18.20 -20.00
N ILE A 96 3.89 18.33 -19.89
CA ILE A 96 2.90 17.57 -20.66
C ILE A 96 2.90 17.99 -22.14
N GLU A 97 3.31 19.22 -22.47
CA GLU A 97 3.47 19.66 -23.85
C GLU A 97 4.76 19.10 -24.48
N SER A 98 5.82 18.83 -23.69
CA SER A 98 7.07 18.22 -24.18
C SER A 98 6.95 16.78 -24.71
N SER A 99 5.79 16.14 -24.49
CA SER A 99 5.45 14.82 -25.03
C SER A 99 4.73 14.88 -26.38
N VAL A 100 4.20 16.04 -26.77
CA VAL A 100 3.34 16.24 -27.94
C VAL A 100 4.15 16.21 -29.23
N VAL A 101 3.66 15.48 -30.24
CA VAL A 101 4.30 15.43 -31.56
C VAL A 101 3.78 16.59 -32.42
N ALA A 102 4.49 17.73 -32.37
CA ALA A 102 4.07 18.98 -32.99
C ALA A 102 3.75 18.90 -34.49
N ASP A 103 4.48 18.07 -35.24
CA ASP A 103 4.28 17.89 -36.69
C ASP A 103 3.06 17.02 -37.05
N THR A 104 2.39 16.41 -36.06
CA THR A 104 1.17 15.61 -36.28
C THR A 104 -0.06 16.44 -35.93
N PRO A 105 -0.94 16.77 -36.89
CA PRO A 105 -2.16 17.51 -36.59
C PRO A 105 -3.08 16.68 -35.67
N TYR A 106 -3.73 17.34 -34.72
CA TYR A 106 -4.77 16.69 -33.93
C TYR A 106 -6.02 16.45 -34.79
N ILE A 107 -6.81 15.46 -34.42
CA ILE A 107 -8.13 15.22 -35.01
C ILE A 107 -9.21 15.63 -34.03
N ALA A 108 -10.26 16.31 -34.50
CA ALA A 108 -11.46 16.61 -33.73
C ALA A 108 -12.66 15.90 -34.36
N THR A 109 -13.31 15.04 -33.58
CA THR A 109 -14.44 14.24 -34.04
C THR A 109 -15.71 14.69 -33.32
N SER A 110 -16.60 15.37 -34.05
CA SER A 110 -17.99 15.56 -33.64
C SER A 110 -18.71 14.22 -33.73
N LEU A 111 -19.48 13.87 -32.70
CA LEU A 111 -20.23 12.62 -32.61
C LEU A 111 -21.71 12.93 -32.33
N PRO A 112 -22.66 12.19 -32.94
CA PRO A 112 -24.09 12.34 -32.63
C PRO A 112 -24.41 12.09 -31.15
N SER A 113 -25.48 12.71 -30.66
CA SER A 113 -26.02 12.41 -29.32
C SER A 113 -26.36 10.93 -29.19
N GLY A 114 -25.96 10.29 -28.09
CA GLY A 114 -26.13 8.85 -27.85
C GLY A 114 -25.00 7.97 -28.39
N SER A 115 -23.94 8.54 -28.95
CA SER A 115 -22.79 7.77 -29.45
C SER A 115 -21.88 7.25 -28.32
N VAL A 116 -21.09 6.23 -28.65
CA VAL A 116 -20.01 5.70 -27.82
C VAL A 116 -18.70 5.78 -28.60
N TYR A 117 -17.61 6.18 -27.94
CA TYR A 117 -16.25 6.00 -28.44
C TYR A 117 -15.39 5.23 -27.44
N TYR A 118 -14.29 4.66 -27.93
CA TYR A 118 -13.39 3.82 -27.15
C TYR A 118 -11.95 4.28 -27.36
N LEU A 119 -11.18 4.39 -26.27
CA LEU A 119 -9.72 4.48 -26.31
C LEU A 119 -9.20 3.09 -25.93
N LEU A 120 -8.55 2.40 -26.88
CA LEU A 120 -8.18 0.99 -26.76
C LEU A 120 -6.70 0.82 -26.42
N ASP A 121 -6.37 -0.26 -25.71
CA ASP A 121 -4.99 -0.72 -25.47
C ASP A 121 -4.07 0.42 -24.94
N ASP A 122 -2.97 0.71 -25.64
CA ASP A 122 -1.99 1.73 -25.25
C ASP A 122 -2.35 3.16 -25.69
N PHE A 123 -3.53 3.39 -26.28
CA PHE A 123 -3.89 4.68 -26.84
C PHE A 123 -3.77 5.82 -25.82
N ASN A 124 -4.20 5.59 -24.58
CA ASN A 124 -4.10 6.57 -23.48
C ASN A 124 -2.65 6.76 -22.97
N HIS A 125 -1.72 5.86 -23.26
CA HIS A 125 -0.29 6.06 -22.97
C HIS A 125 0.38 6.97 -24.02
N HIS A 126 -0.05 6.90 -25.29
CA HIS A 126 0.64 7.56 -26.43
C HIS A 126 -0.15 8.70 -27.10
N HIS A 127 -1.36 8.99 -26.63
CA HIS A 127 -2.17 10.11 -27.07
C HIS A 127 -2.72 10.87 -25.87
N GLN A 128 -2.98 12.15 -26.10
CA GLN A 128 -3.82 12.97 -25.23
C GLN A 128 -5.15 13.22 -25.91
N HIS A 129 -6.16 13.45 -25.08
CA HIS A 129 -7.50 13.80 -25.53
C HIS A 129 -8.01 15.05 -24.82
N ALA A 130 -8.92 15.77 -25.48
CA ALA A 130 -9.63 16.93 -24.96
C ALA A 130 -11.11 16.82 -25.33
N VAL A 131 -11.97 17.50 -24.57
CA VAL A 131 -13.39 17.64 -24.89
C VAL A 131 -13.66 19.09 -25.23
N MET A 132 -14.08 19.34 -26.47
CA MET A 132 -14.28 20.68 -27.00
C MET A 132 -15.77 20.97 -27.18
N ALA A 133 -16.18 22.18 -26.81
CA ALA A 133 -17.40 22.82 -27.29
C ALA A 133 -17.03 23.72 -28.48
N ASP A 134 -17.92 23.79 -29.47
CA ASP A 134 -17.73 24.63 -30.65
C ASP A 134 -17.78 26.12 -30.28
N ASN A 135 -16.95 26.94 -30.95
CA ASN A 135 -16.95 28.40 -30.76
C ASN A 135 -18.08 29.06 -31.54
N ASP A 136 -18.44 28.50 -32.71
CA ASP A 136 -19.35 29.14 -33.68
C ASP A 136 -20.81 28.73 -33.47
N ASN A 137 -21.07 27.83 -32.51
CA ASN A 137 -22.41 27.44 -32.10
C ASN A 137 -22.75 28.11 -30.76
N GLU A 138 -23.56 29.17 -30.80
CA GLU A 138 -23.96 29.94 -29.60
C GLU A 138 -24.74 29.09 -28.58
N ASN A 139 -25.34 27.98 -29.01
CA ASN A 139 -26.15 27.08 -28.17
C ASN A 139 -25.85 25.60 -28.46
N PRO A 140 -24.70 25.05 -28.02
CA PRO A 140 -24.29 23.67 -28.32
C PRO A 140 -25.07 22.61 -27.51
N GLY A 141 -26.00 23.02 -26.65
CA GLY A 141 -26.73 22.15 -25.72
C GLY A 141 -25.87 21.64 -24.55
N THR A 142 -26.53 21.11 -23.52
CA THR A 142 -25.86 20.51 -22.36
C THR A 142 -25.44 19.06 -22.66
N ARG A 143 -24.13 18.79 -22.66
CA ARG A 143 -23.57 17.43 -22.82
C ARG A 143 -23.34 16.73 -21.49
N PHE A 144 -23.79 15.48 -21.39
CA PHE A 144 -23.40 14.53 -20.35
C PHE A 144 -22.56 13.40 -20.96
N SER A 145 -21.67 12.81 -20.18
CA SER A 145 -20.93 11.60 -20.59
C SER A 145 -20.64 10.65 -19.43
N SER A 146 -20.75 9.35 -19.71
CA SER A 146 -20.33 8.27 -18.80
C SER A 146 -19.00 7.70 -19.30
N THR A 147 -17.90 7.97 -18.58
CA THR A 147 -16.56 7.45 -18.90
C THR A 147 -16.27 6.20 -18.06
N HIS A 148 -16.43 5.02 -18.67
CA HIS A 148 -16.15 3.74 -18.04
C HIS A 148 -14.64 3.46 -18.10
N ARG A 149 -14.07 3.10 -16.95
CA ARG A 149 -12.62 3.05 -16.69
C ARG A 149 -12.28 1.83 -15.83
N LEU A 150 -11.14 1.18 -16.09
CA LEU A 150 -10.57 0.19 -15.19
C LEU A 150 -9.48 0.85 -14.34
N LEU A 151 -9.78 1.10 -13.06
CA LEU A 151 -8.83 1.69 -12.12
C LEU A 151 -7.81 0.65 -11.64
N ARG A 152 -6.60 1.12 -11.28
CA ARG A 152 -5.50 0.25 -10.82
C ARG A 152 -5.88 -0.61 -9.60
N GLU A 153 -5.46 -1.87 -9.61
CA GLU A 153 -5.59 -2.78 -8.47
C GLU A 153 -4.91 -2.21 -7.21
N GLY A 154 -5.43 -2.58 -6.03
CA GLY A 154 -4.92 -2.12 -4.73
C GLY A 154 -5.43 -0.75 -4.27
N HIS A 155 -5.94 0.11 -5.16
CA HIS A 155 -6.50 1.42 -4.79
C HIS A 155 -7.97 1.32 -4.30
N ASN A 156 -8.23 0.47 -3.29
CA ASN A 156 -9.55 0.31 -2.69
C ASN A 156 -9.50 0.34 -1.15
N VAL A 157 -10.61 0.72 -0.52
CA VAL A 157 -10.65 0.97 0.93
C VAL A 157 -10.42 -0.31 1.75
N GLN A 158 -10.84 -1.47 1.24
CA GLN A 158 -10.64 -2.76 1.91
C GLN A 158 -9.16 -3.12 1.99
N TYR A 159 -8.39 -2.90 0.91
CA TYR A 159 -6.94 -3.12 0.88
C TYR A 159 -6.20 -2.31 1.97
N VAL A 160 -6.59 -1.05 2.15
CA VAL A 160 -6.00 -0.19 3.19
C VAL A 160 -6.46 -0.58 4.60
N LEU A 161 -7.72 -0.96 4.78
CA LEU A 161 -8.24 -1.50 6.04
C LEU A 161 -7.55 -2.82 6.43
N ASP A 162 -7.23 -3.69 5.49
CA ASP A 162 -6.52 -4.95 5.72
C ASP A 162 -5.05 -4.70 6.08
N ARG A 163 -4.38 -3.73 5.44
CA ARG A 163 -3.04 -3.24 5.85
C ARG A 163 -3.07 -2.65 7.26
N CYS A 164 -4.10 -1.88 7.62
CA CYS A 164 -4.30 -1.32 8.96
C CYS A 164 -4.52 -2.40 10.01
N LYS A 165 -5.42 -3.36 9.75
CA LYS A 165 -5.68 -4.52 10.62
C LYS A 165 -4.41 -5.34 10.86
N SER A 166 -3.66 -5.61 9.79
CA SER A 166 -2.42 -6.39 9.83
C SER A 166 -1.28 -5.66 10.55
N SER A 167 -1.19 -4.34 10.44
CA SER A 167 -0.20 -3.55 11.19
C SER A 167 -0.55 -3.48 12.67
N CYS A 168 -1.81 -3.19 13.00
CA CYS A 168 -2.26 -3.01 14.39
C CYS A 168 -2.24 -4.31 15.21
N SER A 169 -2.51 -5.47 14.60
CA SER A 169 -2.35 -6.79 15.27
C SER A 169 -0.88 -7.11 15.60
N ASN A 170 0.07 -6.45 14.95
CA ASN A 170 1.50 -6.74 15.03
C ASN A 170 2.32 -5.73 15.83
N PHE A 171 1.71 -4.82 16.60
CA PHE A 171 2.42 -3.81 17.43
C PHE A 171 3.41 -4.37 18.47
N HIS A 172 3.35 -5.67 18.78
CA HIS A 172 4.35 -6.36 19.59
C HIS A 172 5.72 -6.47 18.87
N LYS A 173 5.73 -6.49 17.53
CA LYS A 173 6.95 -6.47 16.69
C LYS A 173 7.58 -5.08 16.77
N LYS A 174 8.91 -5.02 16.70
CA LYS A 174 9.69 -3.77 16.76
C LYS A 174 10.86 -3.85 15.79
N GLY A 175 11.20 -2.72 15.16
CA GLY A 175 12.35 -2.59 14.27
C GLY A 175 12.07 -1.65 13.09
N SER A 176 13.14 -1.10 12.50
CA SER A 176 13.11 -0.07 11.45
C SER A 176 12.14 -0.38 10.30
N LYS A 177 12.20 -1.60 9.73
CA LYS A 177 11.33 -2.07 8.65
C LYS A 177 9.84 -2.02 9.03
N VAL A 178 9.50 -2.38 10.27
CA VAL A 178 8.11 -2.36 10.77
C VAL A 178 7.64 -0.92 10.95
N TRP A 179 8.41 -0.10 11.67
CA TRP A 179 8.07 1.29 11.94
C TRP A 179 7.97 2.13 10.67
N ARG A 180 8.84 1.90 9.68
CA ARG A 180 8.74 2.52 8.35
C ARG A 180 7.42 2.16 7.66
N SER A 181 7.02 0.89 7.68
CA SER A 181 5.73 0.46 7.12
C SER A 181 4.53 1.10 7.85
N GLU A 182 4.59 1.17 9.19
CA GLU A 182 3.57 1.82 10.03
C GLU A 182 3.43 3.32 9.70
N GLN A 183 4.55 4.06 9.54
CA GLN A 183 4.51 5.50 9.20
C GLN A 183 4.03 5.76 7.76
N LEU A 184 4.43 4.94 6.80
CA LEU A 184 3.98 5.05 5.41
C LEU A 184 2.46 4.81 5.32
N LEU A 185 1.96 3.76 5.99
CA LEU A 185 0.52 3.48 6.07
C LEU A 185 -0.27 4.58 6.80
N LEU A 186 0.28 5.15 7.86
CA LEU A 186 -0.34 6.28 8.57
C LEU A 186 -0.46 7.52 7.66
N SER A 187 0.58 7.81 6.88
CA SER A 187 0.62 8.97 5.98
C SER A 187 -0.31 8.80 4.76
N ASP A 188 -0.35 7.59 4.20
CA ASP A 188 -1.28 7.14 3.15
C ASP A 188 -2.74 7.27 3.61
N MET A 189 -3.09 6.68 4.76
CA MET A 189 -4.45 6.77 5.32
C MET A 189 -4.87 8.21 5.68
N GLU A 190 -3.97 9.02 6.24
CA GLU A 190 -4.29 10.42 6.53
C GLU A 190 -4.51 11.23 5.25
N SER A 191 -3.59 11.11 4.27
CA SER A 191 -3.54 11.99 3.10
C SER A 191 -4.48 11.53 2.00
N GLU A 192 -4.45 10.26 1.60
CA GLU A 192 -5.11 9.75 0.40
C GLU A 192 -6.52 9.22 0.66
N TRP A 193 -6.91 9.03 1.92
CA TRP A 193 -8.23 8.54 2.29
C TRP A 193 -9.00 9.54 3.13
N ILE A 194 -8.49 9.84 4.33
CA ILE A 194 -9.23 10.67 5.28
C ILE A 194 -9.36 12.11 4.74
N ARG A 195 -8.25 12.77 4.39
CA ARG A 195 -8.30 14.15 3.87
C ARG A 195 -9.00 14.25 2.51
N GLN A 196 -8.80 13.30 1.58
CA GLN A 196 -9.50 13.30 0.29
C GLN A 196 -11.03 13.16 0.46
N PHE A 197 -11.54 12.42 1.46
CA PHE A 197 -12.98 12.31 1.70
C PHE A 197 -13.57 13.63 2.25
N TYR A 198 -12.96 14.22 3.28
CA TYR A 198 -13.51 15.42 3.93
C TYR A 198 -13.32 16.71 3.12
N VAL A 199 -12.30 16.81 2.26
CA VAL A 199 -12.10 18.01 1.41
C VAL A 199 -13.22 18.24 0.38
N GLN A 200 -14.03 17.21 0.09
CA GLN A 200 -15.15 17.26 -0.85
C GLN A 200 -16.47 17.78 -0.22
N GLY A 201 -16.48 18.10 1.06
CA GLY A 201 -17.57 18.83 1.72
C GLY A 201 -18.73 18.02 2.28
N ALA A 202 -19.71 18.74 2.83
CA ALA A 202 -20.86 18.22 3.54
C ALA A 202 -21.86 17.50 2.63
N ALA A 203 -22.10 18.00 1.42
CA ALA A 203 -22.96 17.34 0.43
C ALA A 203 -22.37 15.98 0.03
N HIS A 204 -21.09 15.94 -0.35
CA HIS A 204 -20.36 14.70 -0.63
C HIS A 204 -20.42 13.71 0.54
N ARG A 205 -20.05 14.17 1.75
CA ARG A 205 -20.11 13.34 2.97
C ARG A 205 -21.52 12.78 3.16
N SER A 206 -22.56 13.60 3.07
CA SER A 206 -23.95 13.18 3.35
C SER A 206 -24.44 12.14 2.34
N ASN A 207 -24.16 12.36 1.05
CA ASN A 207 -24.53 11.45 -0.02
C ASN A 207 -23.83 10.09 0.10
N LEU A 208 -22.55 10.07 0.46
CA LEU A 208 -21.77 8.83 0.53
C LEU A 208 -21.78 8.14 1.91
N TRP A 209 -22.19 8.80 3.00
CA TRP A 209 -22.05 8.26 4.37
C TRP A 209 -22.70 6.89 4.56
N LYS A 210 -23.83 6.62 3.90
CA LYS A 210 -24.53 5.32 3.98
C LYS A 210 -23.66 4.15 3.50
N ALA A 211 -22.77 4.38 2.54
CA ALA A 211 -21.87 3.37 1.98
C ALA A 211 -20.44 3.46 2.54
N TRP A 212 -19.99 4.66 2.92
CA TRP A 212 -18.60 4.93 3.31
C TRP A 212 -18.37 5.17 4.80
N GLY A 213 -19.41 5.46 5.58
CA GLY A 213 -19.30 5.85 6.99
C GLY A 213 -18.51 4.84 7.84
N GLU A 214 -18.90 3.57 7.82
CA GLU A 214 -18.22 2.50 8.58
C GLU A 214 -16.73 2.33 8.20
N PHE A 215 -16.39 2.53 6.93
CA PHE A 215 -15.00 2.52 6.48
C PHE A 215 -14.24 3.73 7.01
N MET A 216 -14.81 4.94 6.91
CA MET A 216 -14.20 6.17 7.43
C MET A 216 -14.01 6.12 8.96
N LEU A 217 -14.99 5.63 9.71
CA LEU A 217 -14.90 5.38 11.15
C LEU A 217 -13.78 4.38 11.49
N SER A 218 -13.63 3.34 10.68
CA SER A 218 -12.57 2.35 10.84
C SER A 218 -11.19 2.91 10.54
N LEU A 219 -11.04 3.74 9.50
CA LEU A 219 -9.80 4.45 9.19
C LEU A 219 -9.41 5.41 10.32
N LEU A 220 -10.34 6.24 10.82
CA LEU A 220 -10.08 7.14 11.96
C LEU A 220 -9.63 6.38 13.22
N ARG A 221 -10.24 5.21 13.49
CA ARG A 221 -9.85 4.31 14.59
C ARG A 221 -8.46 3.70 14.40
N TYR A 222 -8.06 3.35 13.18
CA TYR A 222 -6.72 2.84 12.90
C TYR A 222 -5.66 3.94 12.87
N TRP A 223 -5.99 5.13 12.35
CA TRP A 223 -5.14 6.33 12.42
C TRP A 223 -4.78 6.66 13.87
N SER A 224 -5.76 6.63 14.79
CA SER A 224 -5.53 6.86 16.22
C SER A 224 -4.58 5.84 16.85
N GLN A 225 -4.68 4.57 16.44
CA GLN A 225 -3.80 3.49 16.91
C GLN A 225 -2.36 3.67 16.37
N LEU A 226 -2.21 4.03 15.10
CA LEU A 226 -0.89 4.28 14.48
C LEU A 226 -0.23 5.56 15.00
N GLU A 227 -0.97 6.62 15.28
CA GLU A 227 -0.47 7.82 15.98
C GLU A 227 0.01 7.47 17.40
N THR A 228 -0.80 6.70 18.17
CA THR A 228 -0.38 6.17 19.49
C THR A 228 0.88 5.32 19.39
N ARG A 229 0.96 4.46 18.36
CA ARG A 229 2.13 3.62 18.07
C ARG A 229 3.38 4.44 17.71
N THR A 230 3.18 5.56 17.01
CA THR A 230 4.24 6.53 16.68
C THR A 230 4.79 7.15 17.96
N LYS A 231 3.93 7.65 18.86
CA LYS A 231 4.33 8.18 20.18
C LYS A 231 5.13 7.16 20.99
N GLN A 232 4.66 5.91 21.06
CA GLN A 232 5.37 4.82 21.76
C GLN A 232 6.77 4.55 21.18
N THR A 233 6.94 4.69 19.87
CA THR A 233 8.22 4.47 19.17
C THR A 233 9.18 5.64 19.40
N ILE A 234 8.68 6.88 19.33
CA ILE A 234 9.46 8.09 19.68
C ILE A 234 9.90 8.02 21.15
N ASP A 235 8.99 7.69 22.07
CA ASP A 235 9.29 7.55 23.49
C ASP A 235 10.35 6.45 23.74
N LEU A 236 10.24 5.30 23.06
CA LEU A 236 11.23 4.23 23.14
C LEU A 236 12.64 4.71 22.74
N LEU A 237 12.74 5.44 21.63
CA LEU A 237 14.01 5.96 21.11
C LEU A 237 14.59 7.07 22.00
N ARG A 238 13.75 7.98 22.51
CA ARG A 238 14.13 8.98 23.51
C ARG A 238 14.71 8.34 24.77
N TYR A 239 13.97 7.40 25.39
CA TYR A 239 14.40 6.77 26.64
C TYR A 239 15.66 5.92 26.49
N ALA A 240 15.93 5.38 25.30
CA ALA A 240 17.17 4.68 25.00
C ALA A 240 18.36 5.64 24.91
N ALA A 241 18.20 6.79 24.22
CA ALA A 241 19.22 7.83 24.15
C ALA A 241 19.55 8.42 25.53
N GLU A 242 18.52 8.67 26.35
CA GLU A 242 18.68 9.16 27.72
C GLU A 242 19.50 8.18 28.60
N GLU A 243 19.16 6.88 28.63
CA GLU A 243 19.96 5.90 29.42
C GLU A 243 21.39 5.75 28.90
N GLN A 244 21.59 5.85 27.58
CA GLN A 244 22.90 5.71 26.94
C GLN A 244 23.85 6.85 27.35
N CYS A 245 23.33 8.08 27.45
CA CYS A 245 24.07 9.24 27.97
C CYS A 245 24.32 9.12 29.48
N ASP A 246 23.31 8.68 30.26
CA ASP A 246 23.42 8.42 31.71
C ASP A 246 24.44 7.29 32.05
N PHE A 247 24.84 6.47 31.07
CA PHE A 247 25.92 5.47 31.20
C PHE A 247 27.29 5.94 30.69
N GLY A 248 27.32 6.91 29.76
CA GLY A 248 28.56 7.50 29.23
C GLY A 248 29.16 8.57 30.13
N GLY A 249 28.31 9.37 30.78
CA GLY A 249 28.70 10.40 31.74
C GLY A 249 28.57 9.94 33.19
N CYS A 250 29.58 10.25 34.01
CA CYS A 250 29.54 10.15 35.48
C CYS A 250 29.43 8.74 36.12
N ALA A 251 30.48 7.93 35.94
CA ALA A 251 31.00 7.11 37.04
C ALA A 251 31.85 7.92 38.06
N SER A 252 31.73 9.25 38.06
CA SER A 252 32.56 10.17 38.86
C SER A 252 31.76 11.39 39.36
N SER A 253 30.80 11.13 40.24
CA SER A 253 30.31 12.13 41.19
C SER A 253 30.39 11.55 42.61
N ASN A 254 31.47 11.87 43.31
CA ASN A 254 31.63 11.60 44.74
C ASN A 254 30.75 12.58 45.56
N GLU A 255 29.43 12.52 45.40
CA GLU A 255 28.48 13.18 46.30
C GLU A 255 27.79 12.15 47.21
N PRO A 256 27.89 12.29 48.55
CA PRO A 256 27.21 11.43 49.49
C PRO A 256 25.76 11.88 49.71
N ASN A 257 24.93 11.80 48.66
CA ASN A 257 23.52 12.20 48.76
C ASN A 257 22.60 11.04 49.14
N ASN A 258 22.25 11.01 50.43
CA ASN A 258 21.51 9.95 51.14
C ASN A 258 19.98 9.97 50.85
N VAL A 259 19.60 10.31 49.61
CA VAL A 259 18.20 10.48 49.18
C VAL A 259 17.75 9.21 48.45
N VAL A 260 16.82 8.47 49.04
CA VAL A 260 16.22 7.29 48.40
C VAL A 260 15.38 7.75 47.20
N PRO A 261 15.66 7.28 45.96
CA PRO A 261 14.92 7.71 44.78
C PRO A 261 13.42 7.45 44.90
N SER A 262 12.61 8.38 44.41
CA SER A 262 11.16 8.24 44.48
C SER A 262 10.67 7.04 43.66
N ARG A 263 9.45 6.56 43.99
CA ARG A 263 8.81 5.47 43.24
C ARG A 263 8.61 5.83 41.76
N ALA A 264 8.53 7.12 41.42
CA ALA A 264 8.42 7.61 40.05
C ALA A 264 9.78 7.55 39.33
N GLU A 265 10.84 8.10 39.92
CA GLU A 265 12.21 8.03 39.38
C GLU A 265 12.66 6.58 39.15
N ARG A 266 12.41 5.69 40.12
CA ARG A 266 12.76 4.27 39.97
C ARG A 266 12.03 3.63 38.80
N LYS A 267 10.74 3.92 38.61
CA LYS A 267 9.97 3.44 37.44
C LYS A 267 10.50 4.02 36.12
N LEU A 268 10.88 5.29 36.10
CA LEU A 268 11.43 5.94 34.91
C LEU A 268 12.77 5.32 34.51
N ARG A 269 13.67 5.09 35.47
CA ARG A 269 14.96 4.42 35.23
C ARG A 269 14.80 2.98 34.74
N GLU A 270 13.86 2.21 35.28
CA GLU A 270 13.53 0.88 34.76
C GLU A 270 12.98 0.95 33.32
N LYS A 271 12.18 1.98 32.99
CA LYS A 271 11.66 2.21 31.63
C LYS A 271 12.78 2.57 30.65
N ARG A 272 13.72 3.42 31.05
CA ARG A 272 14.94 3.81 30.31
C ARG A 272 15.84 2.61 30.01
N LYS A 273 16.24 1.84 31.03
CA LYS A 273 16.99 0.57 30.88
C LYS A 273 16.33 -0.42 29.91
N LYS A 274 15.01 -0.61 30.05
CA LYS A 274 14.25 -1.50 29.15
C LYS A 274 14.17 -0.96 27.72
N ALA A 275 14.19 0.36 27.54
CA ALA A 275 14.23 1.00 26.23
C ALA A 275 15.59 0.78 25.55
N LEU A 276 16.70 1.06 26.25
CA LEU A 276 18.06 0.81 25.77
C LEU A 276 18.25 -0.66 25.36
N SER A 277 17.96 -1.61 26.26
CA SER A 277 18.01 -3.05 25.95
C SER A 277 17.13 -3.44 24.75
N THR A 278 15.95 -2.82 24.58
CA THR A 278 15.12 -3.07 23.39
C THR A 278 15.79 -2.57 22.12
N VAL A 279 16.42 -1.39 22.15
CA VAL A 279 17.10 -0.80 20.98
C VAL A 279 18.33 -1.64 20.62
N ASP A 280 19.17 -2.00 21.60
CA ASP A 280 20.29 -2.92 21.42
C ASP A 280 19.87 -4.24 20.76
N ASP A 281 18.76 -4.83 21.22
CA ASP A 281 18.24 -6.08 20.66
C ASP A 281 17.70 -5.89 19.23
N ILE A 282 17.21 -4.71 18.87
CA ILE A 282 16.85 -4.38 17.48
C ILE A 282 18.12 -4.27 16.61
N LEU A 283 19.16 -3.59 17.10
CA LEU A 283 20.41 -3.39 16.37
C LEU A 283 21.19 -4.70 16.18
N LYS A 284 21.29 -5.54 17.22
CA LYS A 284 21.91 -6.88 17.14
C LYS A 284 21.23 -7.79 16.10
N ARG A 285 19.91 -7.65 15.90
CA ARG A 285 19.15 -8.37 14.87
C ARG A 285 19.26 -7.77 13.46
N GLY A 286 19.86 -6.58 13.31
CA GLY A 286 19.99 -5.89 12.02
C GLY A 286 21.11 -6.40 11.12
N GLY A 287 22.09 -7.12 11.69
CA GLY A 287 23.41 -7.31 11.08
C GLY A 287 24.31 -6.10 11.35
N GLY A 288 25.47 -6.32 11.97
CA GLY A 288 26.31 -5.24 12.48
C GLY A 288 27.09 -4.51 11.37
N GLY A 289 26.95 -3.19 11.30
CA GLY A 289 27.67 -2.31 10.36
C GLY A 289 27.13 -0.88 10.35
N ASN A 290 25.81 -0.70 10.31
CA ASN A 290 25.19 0.63 10.39
C ASN A 290 24.89 1.07 11.84
N SER A 291 24.94 2.38 12.07
CA SER A 291 24.73 3.00 13.38
C SER A 291 23.26 3.02 13.81
N ALA A 292 23.00 3.20 15.11
CA ALA A 292 21.63 3.31 15.62
C ALA A 292 20.88 4.49 14.98
N ASP A 293 21.58 5.60 14.80
CA ASP A 293 21.11 6.80 14.11
C ASP A 293 20.62 6.49 12.69
N GLN A 294 21.47 5.86 11.87
CA GLN A 294 21.17 5.47 10.48
C GLN A 294 20.05 4.44 10.34
N ILE A 295 19.90 3.52 11.30
CA ILE A 295 18.89 2.44 11.22
C ILE A 295 17.53 2.88 11.80
N LEU A 296 17.51 3.68 12.87
CA LEU A 296 16.32 3.90 13.70
C LEU A 296 15.87 5.35 13.81
N TYR A 297 16.80 6.29 14.05
CA TYR A 297 16.46 7.68 14.34
C TYR A 297 16.23 8.48 13.06
N GLU A 298 17.22 8.57 12.17
CA GLU A 298 17.11 9.35 10.93
C GLU A 298 16.00 8.84 10.00
N PRO A 299 15.82 7.52 9.75
CA PRO A 299 14.73 7.04 8.91
C PRO A 299 13.34 7.38 9.46
N LEU A 300 13.19 7.48 10.80
CA LEU A 300 11.92 7.90 11.41
C LEU A 300 11.75 9.43 11.36
N ALA A 301 12.83 10.21 11.55
CA ALA A 301 12.83 11.66 11.42
C ALA A 301 12.38 12.09 10.01
N ILE A 302 12.95 11.51 8.96
CA ILE A 302 12.56 11.77 7.55
C ILE A 302 11.06 11.52 7.34
N LEU A 303 10.53 10.40 7.82
CA LEU A 303 9.10 10.06 7.65
C LEU A 303 8.17 11.03 8.41
N LEU A 304 8.61 11.60 9.53
CA LEU A 304 7.86 12.66 10.22
C LEU A 304 7.91 13.99 9.46
N GLU A 305 9.02 14.32 8.80
CA GLU A 305 9.14 15.53 7.96
C GLU A 305 8.36 15.44 6.65
N GLU A 306 8.31 14.25 6.04
CA GLU A 306 7.42 13.94 4.91
C GLU A 306 5.95 14.14 5.34
N ARG A 307 5.54 13.57 6.48
CA ARG A 307 4.17 13.77 7.02
C ARG A 307 3.89 15.23 7.40
N ALA A 308 4.87 15.94 7.96
CA ALA A 308 4.75 17.38 8.25
C ALA A 308 4.54 18.19 6.98
N THR A 309 5.27 17.87 5.91
CA THR A 309 5.16 18.52 4.61
C THR A 309 3.79 18.23 3.98
N MET A 310 3.29 17.00 4.05
CA MET A 310 1.93 16.66 3.62
C MET A 310 0.86 17.40 4.43
N ARG A 311 0.96 17.47 5.77
CA ARG A 311 0.04 18.26 6.60
C ARG A 311 0.08 19.76 6.25
N HIS A 312 1.24 20.31 5.91
CA HIS A 312 1.36 21.69 5.45
C HIS A 312 0.66 21.91 4.09
N LEU A 313 0.90 21.04 3.11
CA LEU A 313 0.26 21.12 1.80
C LEU A 313 -1.26 20.99 1.90
N TRP A 314 -1.76 20.08 2.74
CA TRP A 314 -3.19 19.96 3.04
C TRP A 314 -3.75 21.21 3.72
N LYS A 315 -3.10 21.74 4.76
CA LYS A 315 -3.47 23.01 5.43
C LYS A 315 -3.48 24.21 4.48
N LYS A 316 -2.67 24.19 3.41
CA LYS A 316 -2.71 25.19 2.33
C LYS A 316 -3.91 24.95 1.40
N ARG A 317 -4.14 23.72 0.95
CA ARG A 317 -5.28 23.31 0.09
C ARG A 317 -6.62 23.61 0.76
N GLU A 318 -6.82 23.17 2.01
CA GLU A 318 -8.03 23.40 2.81
C GLU A 318 -8.37 24.90 3.01
N LYS A 319 -7.40 25.80 2.80
CA LYS A 319 -7.56 27.26 2.92
C LYS A 319 -7.55 27.99 1.58
N ASP A 320 -7.51 27.27 0.47
CA ASP A 320 -7.43 27.88 -0.86
C ASP A 320 -8.64 28.79 -1.11
N HIS A 321 -8.36 29.98 -1.67
CA HIS A 321 -9.36 30.98 -1.98
C HIS A 321 -10.49 30.49 -2.90
N VAL A 322 -10.26 29.44 -3.72
CA VAL A 322 -11.29 28.85 -4.58
C VAL A 322 -12.49 28.34 -3.79
N PHE A 323 -12.26 27.74 -2.61
CA PHE A 323 -13.31 27.20 -1.75
C PHE A 323 -14.21 28.29 -1.16
N ARG A 324 -13.76 29.55 -1.10
CA ARG A 324 -14.59 30.67 -0.64
C ARG A 324 -15.72 31.01 -1.61
N ARG A 325 -15.60 30.60 -2.88
CA ARG A 325 -16.60 30.82 -3.94
C ARG A 325 -17.58 29.66 -4.13
N MET A 326 -17.38 28.55 -3.41
CA MET A 326 -18.29 27.39 -3.45
C MET A 326 -19.47 27.58 -2.50
N ASN A 327 -20.53 26.78 -2.68
CA ASN A 327 -21.63 26.69 -1.71
C ASN A 327 -21.12 26.17 -0.37
N ASP A 328 -21.79 26.51 0.74
CA ASP A 328 -21.37 26.08 2.07
C ASP A 328 -21.33 24.55 2.24
N GLU A 329 -22.18 23.82 1.52
CA GLU A 329 -22.23 22.35 1.54
C GLU A 329 -21.10 21.68 0.72
N ASP A 330 -20.46 22.39 -0.20
CA ASP A 330 -19.35 21.89 -1.04
C ASP A 330 -17.97 22.29 -0.49
N LYS A 331 -17.93 23.14 0.56
CA LYS A 331 -16.68 23.58 1.19
C LYS A 331 -15.99 22.46 1.96
N PRO A 332 -14.64 22.42 1.99
CA PRO A 332 -13.88 21.42 2.74
C PRO A 332 -14.34 21.30 4.19
N LEU A 333 -14.72 20.10 4.60
CA LEU A 333 -15.03 19.83 6.00
C LEU A 333 -13.74 19.74 6.82
N PRO A 334 -13.73 20.28 8.06
CA PRO A 334 -12.69 19.96 9.01
C PRO A 334 -12.61 18.45 9.24
N VAL A 335 -11.43 17.87 9.06
CA VAL A 335 -11.18 16.46 9.39
C VAL A 335 -11.34 16.28 10.90
N PRO A 336 -12.06 15.25 11.38
CA PRO A 336 -12.34 15.06 12.81
C PRO A 336 -11.13 14.45 13.56
N PHE A 337 -9.99 15.16 13.53
CA PHE A 337 -8.80 14.84 14.31
C PHE A 337 -8.73 15.69 15.58
N THR A 338 -8.48 15.04 16.71
CA THR A 338 -8.07 15.68 17.97
C THR A 338 -6.61 15.32 18.25
N PHE A 339 -5.79 16.33 18.53
CA PHE A 339 -4.36 16.18 18.84
C PHE A 339 -4.10 16.52 20.32
N GLU A 340 -2.87 16.27 20.78
CA GLU A 340 -2.40 16.65 22.13
C GLU A 340 -3.26 16.09 23.29
N VAL A 341 -3.88 14.93 23.06
CA VAL A 341 -4.69 14.26 24.08
C VAL A 341 -3.78 13.61 25.12
N THR A 342 -3.51 14.33 26.20
CA THR A 342 -2.60 13.92 27.29
C THR A 342 -3.07 12.65 28.00
N ASN A 343 -4.39 12.45 28.16
CA ASN A 343 -4.94 11.38 29.00
C ASN A 343 -5.82 10.37 28.25
N VAL A 344 -5.25 9.73 27.23
CA VAL A 344 -5.90 8.63 26.48
C VAL A 344 -6.36 7.49 27.41
N GLU A 345 -5.62 7.22 28.49
CA GLU A 345 -5.99 6.18 29.48
C GLU A 345 -7.19 6.59 30.34
N GLU A 346 -7.32 7.87 30.70
CA GLU A 346 -8.51 8.40 31.42
C GLU A 346 -9.74 8.47 30.50
N MET A 347 -9.56 8.76 29.20
CA MET A 347 -10.65 8.57 28.21
C MET A 347 -11.07 7.09 28.08
N ILE A 348 -10.13 6.15 28.15
CA ILE A 348 -10.41 4.71 28.20
C ILE A 348 -11.01 4.29 29.55
N ALA A 349 -10.76 5.02 30.65
CA ALA A 349 -11.42 4.81 31.93
C ALA A 349 -12.87 5.33 31.92
N ASN A 350 -13.11 6.53 31.38
CA ASN A 350 -14.45 7.10 31.18
C ASN A 350 -15.31 6.26 30.23
N LYS A 351 -14.69 5.49 29.33
CA LYS A 351 -15.35 4.43 28.53
C LYS A 351 -16.02 3.35 29.37
N LYS A 352 -15.52 3.05 30.58
CA LYS A 352 -16.19 2.15 31.56
C LYS A 352 -17.34 2.82 32.31
N ALA A 353 -17.42 4.15 32.29
CA ALA A 353 -18.47 4.94 32.95
C ALA A 353 -19.70 5.22 32.06
N GLY A 354 -19.75 4.67 30.84
CA GLY A 354 -20.96 4.65 30.02
C GLY A 354 -21.24 5.87 29.14
N MET A 355 -20.32 6.84 29.06
CA MET A 355 -20.43 7.91 28.05
C MET A 355 -20.26 7.31 26.64
N LYS A 356 -21.28 7.48 25.79
CA LYS A 356 -21.21 7.09 24.37
C LYS A 356 -20.05 7.84 23.70
N LYS A 357 -19.15 7.10 23.04
CA LYS A 357 -18.07 7.69 22.24
C LYS A 357 -18.69 8.58 21.16
N ASN A 358 -18.12 9.75 20.90
CA ASN A 358 -18.34 10.41 19.61
C ASN A 358 -17.55 9.63 18.56
N GLU A 359 -18.20 8.66 17.91
CA GLU A 359 -17.48 7.59 17.22
C GLU A 359 -16.69 8.09 16.01
N GLU A 360 -17.06 9.26 15.48
CA GLU A 360 -16.49 9.93 14.32
C GLU A 360 -15.15 10.64 14.54
N MET A 361 -14.56 10.60 15.73
CA MET A 361 -13.27 11.26 16.01
C MET A 361 -12.07 10.32 15.95
N GLY A 362 -10.98 10.79 15.34
CA GLY A 362 -9.63 10.25 15.45
C GLY A 362 -8.81 11.03 16.49
N TYR A 363 -7.96 10.34 17.26
CA TYR A 363 -7.23 10.92 18.39
C TYR A 363 -5.72 10.66 18.31
N SER A 364 -4.91 11.67 18.58
CA SER A 364 -3.46 11.55 18.75
C SER A 364 -3.00 12.27 20.02
N SER A 365 -1.95 11.72 20.64
CA SER A 365 -1.17 12.36 21.72
C SER A 365 0.08 13.09 21.20
N LEU A 366 0.30 13.11 19.88
CA LEU A 366 1.30 13.94 19.23
C LEU A 366 0.69 15.30 18.83
N GLY A 367 1.55 16.31 18.67
CA GLY A 367 1.18 17.61 18.13
C GLY A 367 0.64 17.49 16.70
N GLY A 368 -0.45 18.22 16.41
CA GLY A 368 -1.12 18.15 15.11
C GLY A 368 -0.45 18.95 14.01
N SER A 369 0.30 19.99 14.37
CA SER A 369 0.85 20.94 13.40
C SER A 369 2.06 20.38 12.64
N PRO A 370 2.29 20.83 11.39
CA PRO A 370 3.54 20.57 10.67
C PRO A 370 4.77 20.97 11.47
N GLU A 371 4.70 22.09 12.19
CA GLU A 371 5.80 22.67 12.95
C GLU A 371 6.20 21.76 14.13
N GLN A 372 5.23 21.17 14.82
CA GLN A 372 5.46 20.19 15.89
C GLN A 372 6.05 18.87 15.36
N LEU A 373 5.59 18.37 14.21
CA LEU A 373 6.19 17.18 13.60
C LEU A 373 7.65 17.41 13.17
N ARG A 374 7.98 18.59 12.62
CA ARG A 374 9.38 18.98 12.32
C ARG A 374 10.21 19.09 13.60
N CYS A 375 9.66 19.65 14.68
CA CYS A 375 10.33 19.69 15.98
C CYS A 375 10.64 18.27 16.51
N LEU A 376 9.67 17.35 16.42
CA LEU A 376 9.86 15.94 16.79
C LEU A 376 10.91 15.22 15.93
N ALA A 377 10.95 15.49 14.62
CA ALA A 377 11.99 14.96 13.74
C ALA A 377 13.39 15.47 14.14
N ASN A 378 13.53 16.77 14.40
CA ASN A 378 14.79 17.36 14.87
C ASN A 378 15.21 16.80 16.25
N ASN A 379 14.26 16.53 17.15
CA ASN A 379 14.54 15.89 18.43
C ASN A 379 14.97 14.43 18.26
N LEU A 380 14.39 13.68 17.31
CA LEU A 380 14.87 12.34 16.95
C LEU A 380 16.32 12.36 16.47
N ARG A 381 16.73 13.31 15.62
CA ARG A 381 18.12 13.45 15.18
C ARG A 381 19.08 13.73 16.34
N LYS A 382 18.69 14.63 17.25
CA LYS A 382 19.47 14.91 18.46
C LYS A 382 19.58 13.70 19.38
N TRP A 383 18.49 12.96 19.62
CA TRP A 383 18.53 11.71 20.37
C TRP A 383 19.38 10.63 19.67
N GLY A 384 19.36 10.56 18.34
CA GLY A 384 20.22 9.66 17.55
C GLY A 384 21.69 10.01 17.70
N LYS A 385 22.04 11.29 17.58
CA LYS A 385 23.39 11.80 17.84
C LYS A 385 23.84 11.48 19.27
N ALA A 386 23.05 11.82 20.28
CA ALA A 386 23.34 11.59 21.70
C ALA A 386 23.51 10.10 22.04
N TYR A 387 22.68 9.23 21.44
CA TYR A 387 22.83 7.77 21.56
C TYR A 387 24.19 7.29 21.00
N MET A 388 24.68 7.91 19.92
CA MET A 388 25.94 7.55 19.28
C MET A 388 27.18 8.15 19.94
N SER A 389 27.10 9.38 20.47
CA SER A 389 28.19 10.04 21.19
C SER A 389 28.27 9.64 22.66
N CYS A 390 27.18 9.13 23.22
CA CYS A 390 26.96 8.94 24.66
C CYS A 390 27.11 10.23 25.48
N ASP A 391 26.98 11.40 24.83
CA ASP A 391 27.13 12.72 25.45
C ASP A 391 25.76 13.34 25.73
N SER A 392 25.51 13.69 27.00
CA SER A 392 24.28 14.36 27.42
C SER A 392 24.15 15.79 26.87
N ALA A 393 25.24 16.41 26.41
CA ALA A 393 25.21 17.71 25.73
C ALA A 393 24.58 17.63 24.32
N ASP A 394 24.51 16.43 23.71
CA ASP A 394 23.86 16.21 22.41
C ASP A 394 22.35 15.96 22.51
N LEU A 395 21.82 15.72 23.72
CA LEU A 395 20.39 15.60 23.93
C LEU A 395 19.68 16.92 23.57
N PRO A 396 18.42 16.89 23.10
CA PRO A 396 17.61 18.09 23.04
C PRO A 396 17.59 18.79 24.39
N ALA A 397 17.81 20.11 24.39
CA ALA A 397 17.52 20.94 25.55
C ALA A 397 16.12 20.60 26.07
N VAL A 398 16.02 20.37 27.38
CA VAL A 398 14.79 19.89 28.01
C VAL A 398 13.65 20.85 27.67
N PHE A 399 12.70 20.39 26.85
CA PHE A 399 11.40 21.03 26.75
C PHE A 399 10.74 20.93 28.13
N GLU A 400 10.49 22.07 28.77
CA GLU A 400 9.74 22.14 30.02
C GLU A 400 8.28 21.70 29.78
N ASN A 401 8.07 20.39 29.89
CA ASN A 401 6.81 19.65 30.05
C ASN A 401 5.68 19.85 29.02
N ASP A 402 5.29 18.72 28.40
CA ASP A 402 4.05 18.47 27.66
C ASP A 402 2.73 18.67 28.48
N ASP A 403 2.81 19.16 29.73
CA ASP A 403 1.69 19.13 30.70
C ASP A 403 1.07 20.51 31.02
N ASN A 404 1.53 21.63 30.46
CA ASN A 404 0.94 22.94 30.80
C ASN A 404 1.02 24.05 29.73
N ILE A 405 0.23 23.92 28.65
CA ILE A 405 -0.06 25.05 27.74
C ILE A 405 -1.52 25.50 27.91
N THR A 406 -1.75 26.30 28.95
CA THR A 406 -2.84 27.28 28.96
C THR A 406 -2.30 28.65 29.38
N SER A 407 -2.57 29.68 28.57
CA SER A 407 -2.04 31.05 28.65
C SER A 407 -0.50 31.15 28.47
N THR A 408 0.04 31.96 27.55
CA THR A 408 -0.37 33.31 27.14
C THR A 408 0.01 33.64 25.69
N LYS A 409 -0.78 34.49 25.02
CA LYS A 409 -0.39 35.19 23.77
C LYS A 409 0.12 36.59 24.10
N LYS A 410 1.26 37.00 23.52
CA LYS A 410 1.37 38.20 22.65
C LYS A 410 2.82 38.53 22.21
N LYS A 411 2.93 38.92 20.93
CA LYS A 411 3.94 39.81 20.30
C LYS A 411 5.41 39.32 20.36
N GLN A 412 6.14 39.26 19.25
CA GLN A 412 6.40 40.36 18.31
C GLN A 412 6.59 39.88 16.86
N ASP A 413 6.47 40.83 15.92
CA ASP A 413 6.63 40.63 14.48
C ASP A 413 8.07 40.97 13.98
N ASP A 414 8.31 40.66 12.71
CA ASP A 414 9.32 41.21 11.78
C ASP A 414 10.83 41.03 12.06
N GLN A 415 11.50 40.20 11.24
CA GLN A 415 12.48 40.69 10.25
C GLN A 415 12.80 39.67 9.14
N GLU A 416 13.27 40.20 7.99
CA GLU A 416 13.43 39.56 6.68
C GLU A 416 14.85 39.06 6.37
N GLU A 417 14.96 38.17 5.36
CA GLU A 417 16.17 37.88 4.53
C GLU A 417 17.41 37.27 5.27
N ASN A 418 18.34 36.52 4.64
CA ASN A 418 18.60 36.19 3.24
C ASN A 418 19.39 34.85 3.10
N GLU A 419 19.54 34.32 1.87
CA GLU A 419 20.62 33.40 1.41
C GLU A 419 20.76 31.99 2.06
N SER A 420 21.35 30.96 1.43
CA SER A 420 21.74 30.72 0.02
C SER A 420 21.77 29.20 -0.27
N SER A 421 21.96 28.83 -1.54
CA SER A 421 22.01 27.45 -2.04
C SER A 421 23.36 26.76 -1.84
N VAL A 422 23.35 25.49 -1.40
CA VAL A 422 24.49 24.56 -1.61
C VAL A 422 23.96 23.18 -2.00
N ALA A 423 24.40 22.69 -3.16
CA ALA A 423 24.25 21.29 -3.55
C ALA A 423 25.47 20.49 -3.08
N VAL A 424 25.27 19.27 -2.55
CA VAL A 424 26.36 18.33 -2.29
C VAL A 424 26.01 16.96 -2.87
N ALA A 425 26.99 16.36 -3.54
CA ALA A 425 26.82 15.17 -4.37
C ALA A 425 26.73 13.86 -3.57
N ALA A 426 26.13 12.85 -4.19
CA ALA A 426 26.12 11.49 -3.68
C ALA A 426 27.49 10.80 -3.86
N THR A 427 27.94 10.07 -2.83
CA THR A 427 28.90 8.97 -3.02
C THR A 427 28.57 7.81 -2.06
N THR A 428 28.48 6.60 -2.61
CA THR A 428 28.29 5.29 -1.94
C THR A 428 29.57 4.83 -1.24
N ILE A 429 29.60 3.92 -0.25
CA ILE A 429 29.41 2.44 -0.26
C ILE A 429 29.38 2.03 1.23
N ASP A 430 28.30 1.45 1.81
CA ASP A 430 27.82 0.04 1.81
C ASP A 430 28.42 -0.82 2.95
N ASP A 431 27.55 -1.37 3.81
CA ASP A 431 27.44 -2.82 4.08
C ASP A 431 26.25 -3.12 5.05
N THR A 432 25.80 -4.38 5.11
CA THR A 432 24.74 -5.03 5.95
C THR A 432 23.37 -5.29 5.32
N ASN A 433 23.29 -6.27 4.41
CA ASN A 433 22.03 -6.71 3.82
C ASN A 433 21.76 -8.20 4.02
N GLU A 434 21.06 -8.59 5.09
CA GLU A 434 20.79 -10.02 5.40
C GLU A 434 20.02 -10.78 4.29
N HIS A 435 19.34 -10.04 3.40
CA HIS A 435 18.52 -10.57 2.29
C HIS A 435 19.15 -10.34 0.90
N THR A 436 20.41 -9.88 0.85
CA THR A 436 21.22 -9.80 -0.36
C THR A 436 22.62 -10.30 -0.03
N LYS A 437 22.95 -11.49 -0.53
CA LYS A 437 24.17 -12.23 -0.30
C LYS A 437 25.05 -12.14 -1.54
N ASP A 438 26.34 -12.03 -1.30
CA ASP A 438 27.36 -11.98 -2.33
C ASP A 438 27.40 -13.27 -3.14
N LEU A 439 27.95 -13.18 -4.34
CA LEU A 439 28.00 -14.30 -5.30
C LEU A 439 28.81 -15.50 -4.76
N ASP A 440 29.75 -15.27 -3.85
CA ASP A 440 30.61 -16.25 -3.19
C ASP A 440 30.07 -16.73 -1.83
N TRP A 441 28.90 -16.27 -1.39
CA TRP A 441 28.32 -16.66 -0.09
C TRP A 441 28.18 -18.19 0.03
N LYS A 442 28.89 -18.78 0.99
CA LYS A 442 29.00 -20.24 1.16
C LYS A 442 27.66 -20.98 1.29
N GLY A 443 26.59 -20.28 1.69
CA GLY A 443 25.23 -20.84 1.77
C GLY A 443 24.65 -21.33 0.44
N TRP A 444 25.10 -20.77 -0.70
CA TRP A 444 24.70 -21.23 -2.05
C TRP A 444 24.96 -22.72 -2.32
N ASN A 445 25.84 -23.36 -1.54
CA ASN A 445 26.14 -24.80 -1.70
C ASN A 445 25.25 -25.74 -0.90
N ASN A 446 24.66 -25.29 0.20
CA ASN A 446 24.12 -26.16 1.25
C ASN A 446 22.58 -26.13 1.35
N GLN A 447 21.92 -25.43 0.43
CA GLN A 447 20.49 -25.13 0.47
C GLN A 447 19.85 -25.31 -0.91
N LYS A 448 18.53 -25.51 -0.96
CA LYS A 448 17.77 -25.46 -2.21
C LYS A 448 17.35 -24.03 -2.48
N PHE A 449 17.33 -23.63 -3.76
CA PHE A 449 16.98 -22.29 -4.18
C PHE A 449 15.87 -22.28 -5.22
N GLY A 450 15.07 -21.21 -5.21
CA GLY A 450 14.10 -20.89 -6.24
C GLY A 450 14.38 -19.53 -6.86
N LEU A 451 14.11 -19.41 -8.16
CA LEU A 451 14.17 -18.18 -8.94
C LEU A 451 12.77 -17.62 -9.10
N GLU A 452 12.55 -16.41 -8.61
CA GLU A 452 11.31 -15.66 -8.78
C GLU A 452 11.25 -15.04 -10.19
N MET A 453 10.14 -15.30 -10.88
CA MET A 453 9.86 -14.86 -12.23
C MET A 453 8.39 -14.49 -12.37
N GLN A 454 8.12 -13.30 -12.91
CA GLN A 454 6.75 -12.88 -13.20
C GLN A 454 6.16 -13.66 -14.37
N HIS A 455 4.85 -13.93 -14.31
CA HIS A 455 4.06 -14.36 -15.44
C HIS A 455 4.12 -13.31 -16.59
N PRO A 456 4.30 -13.70 -17.87
CA PRO A 456 4.35 -15.07 -18.39
C PRO A 456 5.77 -15.67 -18.52
N TRP A 457 6.81 -14.94 -18.10
CA TRP A 457 8.22 -15.29 -18.35
C TRP A 457 8.65 -16.60 -17.68
N ALA A 458 8.14 -16.88 -16.48
CA ALA A 458 8.32 -18.15 -15.79
C ALA A 458 7.84 -19.33 -16.67
N GLY A 459 6.64 -19.18 -17.25
CA GLY A 459 6.09 -20.13 -18.20
C GLY A 459 6.93 -20.27 -19.47
N HIS A 460 7.30 -19.14 -20.11
CA HIS A 460 8.10 -19.15 -21.35
C HIS A 460 9.47 -19.81 -21.19
N LEU A 461 10.11 -19.67 -20.02
CA LEU A 461 11.36 -20.36 -19.71
C LEU A 461 11.14 -21.89 -19.63
N LEU A 462 10.10 -22.33 -18.92
CA LEU A 462 9.80 -23.76 -18.78
C LEU A 462 9.30 -24.41 -20.07
N ASP A 463 8.61 -23.66 -20.94
CA ASP A 463 8.19 -24.09 -22.29
C ASP A 463 9.35 -24.15 -23.30
N GLY A 464 10.57 -23.75 -22.92
CA GLY A 464 11.72 -23.64 -23.83
C GLY A 464 11.64 -22.50 -24.84
N ARG A 465 10.65 -21.60 -24.72
CA ARG A 465 10.49 -20.40 -25.59
C ARG A 465 11.48 -19.29 -25.23
N LYS A 466 11.89 -19.21 -23.96
CA LYS A 466 12.94 -18.32 -23.46
C LYS A 466 14.13 -19.17 -23.00
N THR A 467 15.17 -19.24 -23.83
CA THR A 467 16.37 -20.08 -23.60
C THR A 467 17.47 -19.35 -22.84
N ILE A 468 17.38 -18.02 -22.70
CA ILE A 468 18.31 -17.21 -21.91
C ILE A 468 17.52 -16.37 -20.90
N GLU A 469 17.83 -16.52 -19.61
CA GLU A 469 17.30 -15.65 -18.55
C GLU A 469 18.20 -14.44 -18.33
N THR A 470 17.64 -13.24 -18.21
CA THR A 470 18.42 -11.99 -18.21
C THR A 470 18.32 -11.24 -16.90
N ARG A 471 19.46 -10.98 -16.25
CA ARG A 471 19.52 -10.27 -14.96
C ARG A 471 20.61 -9.19 -14.97
N ALA A 472 20.41 -8.17 -14.12
CA ALA A 472 21.38 -7.09 -13.89
C ALA A 472 22.46 -7.47 -12.84
N TYR A 473 22.59 -8.75 -12.53
CA TYR A 473 23.52 -9.33 -11.58
C TYR A 473 23.82 -10.77 -12.00
N ASP A 474 24.98 -11.27 -11.61
CA ASP A 474 25.46 -12.59 -12.02
C ASP A 474 24.69 -13.74 -11.31
N LEU A 475 24.71 -14.93 -11.90
CA LEU A 475 24.27 -16.13 -11.16
C LEU A 475 25.39 -16.47 -10.16
N PRO A 476 25.10 -16.67 -8.86
CA PRO A 476 26.11 -17.15 -7.92
C PRO A 476 26.80 -18.40 -8.48
N PRO A 477 28.14 -18.45 -8.64
CA PRO A 477 28.81 -19.55 -9.34
C PRO A 477 28.52 -20.94 -8.75
N SER A 478 28.23 -20.98 -7.44
CA SER A 478 27.81 -22.19 -6.73
C SER A 478 26.41 -22.70 -7.09
N LEU A 479 25.63 -21.99 -7.91
CA LEU A 479 24.33 -22.42 -8.45
C LEU A 479 24.40 -22.83 -9.93
N LEU A 480 25.52 -22.58 -10.63
CA LEU A 480 25.70 -22.99 -12.02
C LEU A 480 25.69 -24.53 -12.11
N GLY A 481 24.99 -25.08 -13.11
CA GLY A 481 24.79 -26.53 -13.25
C GLY A 481 23.91 -27.17 -12.17
N LYS A 482 23.38 -26.40 -11.20
CA LYS A 482 22.45 -26.91 -10.18
C LYS A 482 21.00 -26.62 -10.53
N ARG A 483 20.11 -27.44 -9.99
CA ARG A 483 18.66 -27.29 -10.09
C ARG A 483 18.18 -26.13 -9.24
N ILE A 484 17.43 -25.22 -9.85
CA ILE A 484 16.76 -24.08 -9.23
C ILE A 484 15.27 -24.19 -9.54
N GLU A 485 14.43 -24.12 -8.51
CA GLU A 485 12.96 -24.16 -8.66
C GLU A 485 12.44 -22.86 -9.30
N ILE A 486 11.38 -22.91 -10.11
CA ILE A 486 10.79 -21.73 -10.75
C ILE A 486 9.56 -21.28 -9.97
N LEU A 487 9.68 -20.12 -9.34
CA LEU A 487 8.67 -19.49 -8.51
C LEU A 487 7.94 -18.43 -9.33
N GLU A 488 6.80 -18.80 -9.93
CA GLU A 488 5.97 -17.86 -10.70
C GLU A 488 5.20 -16.91 -9.78
N THR A 489 5.29 -15.63 -10.10
CA THR A 489 4.52 -14.54 -9.50
C THR A 489 3.54 -13.94 -10.51
N ARG A 490 2.48 -13.29 -10.03
CA ARG A 490 1.56 -12.54 -10.92
C ARG A 490 2.32 -11.47 -11.70
N LYS A 491 1.87 -11.17 -12.92
CA LYS A 491 2.43 -10.12 -13.79
C LYS A 491 2.56 -8.81 -12.99
N GLY A 492 3.74 -8.18 -13.02
CA GLY A 492 4.06 -7.01 -12.21
C GLY A 492 4.85 -5.95 -12.97
N LYS A 493 5.34 -4.93 -12.25
CA LYS A 493 6.17 -3.86 -12.84
C LYS A 493 7.58 -4.36 -13.11
N ALA A 494 8.15 -3.95 -14.25
CA ALA A 494 9.51 -4.30 -14.64
C ALA A 494 10.54 -3.87 -13.59
N GLY A 495 11.42 -4.80 -13.19
CA GLY A 495 12.49 -4.56 -12.22
C GLY A 495 12.05 -4.48 -10.75
N VAL A 496 10.76 -4.68 -10.44
CA VAL A 496 10.20 -4.61 -9.08
C VAL A 496 9.58 -5.96 -8.71
N SER A 497 10.16 -6.64 -7.71
CA SER A 497 9.53 -7.82 -7.10
C SER A 497 8.37 -7.38 -6.21
N SER A 498 7.18 -7.91 -6.46
CA SER A 498 6.00 -7.78 -5.57
C SER A 498 6.10 -8.67 -4.32
N VAL A 499 6.96 -9.69 -4.34
CA VAL A 499 7.18 -10.61 -3.21
C VAL A 499 7.99 -9.93 -2.10
N GLY A 500 7.68 -10.24 -0.84
CA GLY A 500 8.49 -9.82 0.31
C GLY A 500 9.88 -10.45 0.36
N ASN A 501 10.70 -10.09 1.35
CA ASN A 501 12.00 -10.75 1.58
C ASN A 501 11.88 -12.09 2.32
N VAL A 502 10.72 -12.35 2.91
CA VAL A 502 10.35 -13.63 3.52
C VAL A 502 8.89 -13.90 3.17
N VAL A 503 8.57 -15.12 2.77
CA VAL A 503 7.21 -15.63 2.58
C VAL A 503 7.09 -16.89 3.43
N SER A 504 6.03 -17.03 4.22
CA SER A 504 5.79 -18.23 5.05
C SER A 504 4.45 -18.85 4.68
N TYR A 505 4.43 -20.16 4.46
CA TYR A 505 3.23 -20.95 4.30
C TYR A 505 2.95 -21.63 5.66
N VAL A 506 1.93 -21.15 6.38
CA VAL A 506 1.49 -21.75 7.65
C VAL A 506 0.11 -22.36 7.44
N GLY A 507 -0.01 -23.68 7.64
CA GLY A 507 -1.29 -24.37 7.50
C GLY A 507 -2.26 -24.00 8.62
N GLY A 508 -3.42 -23.42 8.26
CA GLY A 508 -4.47 -23.09 9.22
C GLY A 508 -5.34 -21.89 8.79
N GLU A 509 -6.32 -22.17 7.91
CA GLU A 509 -7.46 -21.30 7.54
C GLU A 509 -7.16 -20.00 6.74
N GLU A 510 -7.94 -19.78 5.67
CA GLU A 510 -7.96 -18.62 4.74
C GLU A 510 -6.69 -18.31 3.91
N GLU A 511 -6.28 -19.27 3.07
CA GLU A 511 -6.06 -19.20 1.59
C GLU A 511 -5.77 -17.85 0.84
N LYS A 512 -5.20 -16.81 1.46
CA LYS A 512 -4.94 -15.51 0.80
C LYS A 512 -3.48 -15.26 0.44
N ASP A 513 -2.52 -15.69 1.27
CA ASP A 513 -1.08 -15.52 0.97
C ASP A 513 -0.50 -16.64 0.09
N ALA A 514 -1.09 -17.84 0.12
CA ALA A 514 -0.69 -18.96 -0.74
C ALA A 514 -0.92 -18.69 -2.25
N ALA A 515 -1.64 -17.63 -2.60
CA ALA A 515 -2.00 -17.25 -3.97
C ALA A 515 -1.05 -16.21 -4.62
N ILE A 516 0.08 -15.88 -3.98
CA ILE A 516 1.03 -14.84 -4.41
C ILE A 516 2.23 -15.42 -5.19
N VAL A 517 2.72 -16.61 -4.80
CA VAL A 517 3.87 -17.28 -5.42
C VAL A 517 3.55 -18.76 -5.64
N LYS A 518 3.70 -19.26 -6.87
CA LYS A 518 3.51 -20.67 -7.24
C LYS A 518 4.83 -21.31 -7.64
N ASN A 519 5.19 -22.45 -7.07
CA ASN A 519 6.28 -23.26 -7.64
C ASN A 519 5.74 -24.07 -8.83
N ILE A 520 6.10 -23.70 -10.06
CA ILE A 520 5.53 -24.27 -11.29
C ILE A 520 6.47 -25.26 -12.01
N GLY A 521 7.74 -25.35 -11.59
CA GLY A 521 8.71 -26.22 -12.24
C GLY A 521 10.13 -26.00 -11.72
N TRP A 522 11.13 -26.41 -12.48
CA TRP A 522 12.54 -26.16 -12.19
C TRP A 522 13.36 -26.01 -13.46
N CYS A 523 14.55 -25.40 -13.33
CA CYS A 523 15.54 -25.30 -14.38
C CYS A 523 16.96 -25.53 -13.87
N VAL A 524 17.89 -25.69 -14.80
CA VAL A 524 19.35 -25.71 -14.61
C VAL A 524 19.94 -24.74 -15.62
N PHE A 525 20.79 -23.83 -15.16
CA PHE A 525 21.57 -22.94 -16.03
C PHE A 525 22.95 -23.54 -16.26
N ASP A 526 23.34 -23.71 -17.52
CA ASP A 526 24.58 -24.42 -17.90
C ASP A 526 25.79 -23.47 -18.01
N ARG A 527 25.56 -22.25 -18.49
CA ARG A 527 26.59 -21.22 -18.65
C ARG A 527 26.01 -19.81 -18.52
N ILE A 528 26.90 -18.84 -18.41
CA ILE A 528 26.57 -17.43 -18.28
C ILE A 528 27.20 -16.67 -19.45
N ILE A 529 26.39 -15.86 -20.12
CA ILE A 529 26.82 -14.87 -21.11
C ILE A 529 26.88 -13.52 -20.40
N VAL A 530 27.93 -12.76 -20.68
CA VAL A 530 28.13 -11.42 -20.13
C VAL A 530 28.02 -10.44 -21.29
N TYR A 531 27.03 -9.54 -21.22
CA TYR A 531 26.83 -8.48 -22.19
C TYR A 531 27.40 -7.18 -21.62
N GLU A 532 28.37 -6.58 -22.32
CA GLU A 532 29.02 -5.32 -21.93
C GLU A 532 28.68 -4.17 -22.90
N ASP A 533 27.94 -4.47 -23.97
CA ASP A 533 27.48 -3.55 -24.99
C ASP A 533 26.05 -3.90 -25.46
N ARG A 534 25.43 -2.99 -26.22
CA ARG A 534 24.08 -3.18 -26.78
C ARG A 534 24.02 -4.31 -27.81
N GLU A 535 24.98 -4.33 -28.73
CA GLU A 535 24.92 -5.13 -29.95
C GLU A 535 24.95 -6.61 -29.62
N THR A 536 25.82 -7.02 -28.69
CA THR A 536 25.85 -8.40 -28.17
C THR A 536 24.56 -8.76 -27.43
N PHE A 537 23.97 -7.86 -26.63
CA PHE A 537 22.68 -8.10 -25.98
C PHE A 537 21.55 -8.26 -26.99
N GLU A 538 21.33 -7.28 -27.87
CA GLU A 538 20.21 -7.28 -28.83
C GLU A 538 20.34 -8.41 -29.87
N SER A 539 21.55 -8.92 -30.14
CA SER A 539 21.75 -10.11 -30.99
C SER A 539 21.09 -11.38 -30.46
N ASP A 540 20.92 -11.49 -29.13
CA ASP A 540 20.26 -12.60 -28.45
C ASP A 540 18.77 -12.32 -28.12
N GLU A 541 18.16 -11.27 -28.68
CA GLU A 541 16.76 -10.89 -28.39
C GLU A 541 15.76 -12.05 -28.59
N GLY A 542 15.94 -12.85 -29.64
CA GLY A 542 15.10 -14.03 -29.90
C GLY A 542 15.23 -15.14 -28.85
N GLN A 543 16.35 -15.21 -28.12
CA GLN A 543 16.63 -16.21 -27.09
C GLN A 543 16.18 -15.76 -25.70
N HIS A 544 16.39 -14.48 -25.37
CA HIS A 544 15.97 -13.93 -24.07
C HIS A 544 14.61 -13.23 -24.08
N MET A 545 14.00 -12.99 -25.24
CA MET A 545 12.69 -12.35 -25.41
C MET A 545 12.56 -10.97 -24.72
N VAL A 546 13.67 -10.22 -24.62
CA VAL A 546 13.67 -8.87 -24.02
C VAL A 546 13.78 -7.84 -25.13
N LEU A 547 12.61 -7.39 -25.59
CA LEU A 547 12.51 -6.34 -26.61
C LEU A 547 13.34 -5.12 -26.21
N LYS A 548 14.09 -4.57 -27.16
CA LYS A 548 14.80 -3.28 -27.09
C LYS A 548 14.10 -2.22 -26.21
N ASP A 549 12.84 -1.91 -26.52
CA ASP A 549 12.10 -0.79 -25.89
C ASP A 549 11.49 -1.16 -24.52
N SER A 550 11.70 -2.39 -24.03
CA SER A 550 11.16 -2.86 -22.77
C SER A 550 11.84 -2.24 -21.54
N GLY A 551 11.17 -2.32 -20.38
CA GLY A 551 11.76 -1.93 -19.10
C GLY A 551 13.07 -2.66 -18.75
N TYR A 552 13.34 -3.81 -19.38
CA TYR A 552 14.52 -4.65 -19.16
C TYR A 552 15.59 -4.55 -20.27
N GLY A 553 15.32 -3.85 -21.38
CA GLY A 553 16.24 -3.71 -22.51
C GLY A 553 17.49 -2.86 -22.23
N TRP A 554 18.45 -2.89 -23.16
CA TRP A 554 19.72 -2.17 -23.07
C TRP A 554 19.56 -0.65 -23.26
N LYS A 555 20.06 0.13 -22.30
CA LYS A 555 19.93 1.60 -22.27
C LYS A 555 21.31 2.22 -22.25
N ASP A 556 21.69 2.94 -23.31
CA ASP A 556 23.00 3.60 -23.39
C ASP A 556 23.22 4.55 -22.21
N GLY A 557 24.45 4.62 -21.73
CA GLY A 557 24.83 5.42 -20.56
C GLY A 557 24.27 4.94 -19.21
N HIS A 558 23.29 4.02 -19.20
CA HIS A 558 22.66 3.50 -18.00
C HIS A 558 22.98 2.03 -17.73
N THR A 559 22.84 1.17 -18.74
CA THR A 559 23.22 -0.24 -18.68
C THR A 559 24.73 -0.33 -18.89
N LYS A 560 25.46 -0.74 -17.85
CA LYS A 560 26.90 -1.00 -17.93
C LYS A 560 27.22 -2.46 -18.25
N LYS A 561 26.36 -3.38 -17.82
CA LYS A 561 26.56 -4.83 -17.86
C LYS A 561 25.25 -5.55 -17.63
N LEU A 562 25.00 -6.63 -18.37
CA LEU A 562 23.90 -7.59 -18.12
C LEU A 562 24.43 -9.02 -18.18
N TYR A 563 23.71 -9.94 -17.54
CA TYR A 563 24.05 -11.35 -17.45
C TYR A 563 22.92 -12.20 -18.04
N GLY A 564 23.26 -13.02 -19.04
CA GLY A 564 22.38 -14.00 -19.66
C GLY A 564 22.66 -15.39 -19.11
N TRP A 565 21.79 -15.91 -18.26
CA TRP A 565 21.87 -17.26 -17.71
C TRP A 565 21.26 -18.24 -18.72
N VAL A 566 22.08 -19.03 -19.39
CA VAL A 566 21.64 -19.94 -20.47
C VAL A 566 20.98 -21.18 -19.88
N VAL A 567 19.72 -21.41 -20.21
CA VAL A 567 18.93 -22.56 -19.74
C VAL A 567 19.43 -23.83 -20.43
N GLY A 568 19.88 -24.80 -19.65
CA GLY A 568 20.32 -26.11 -20.16
C GLY A 568 19.22 -27.17 -20.10
N LYS A 569 18.56 -27.28 -18.95
CA LYS A 569 17.43 -28.19 -18.72
C LYS A 569 16.33 -27.48 -17.95
N CYS A 570 15.08 -27.73 -18.32
CA CYS A 570 13.90 -27.25 -17.59
C CYS A 570 12.77 -28.27 -17.62
N MET A 571 11.82 -28.14 -16.69
CA MET A 571 10.64 -29.00 -16.59
C MET A 571 9.54 -28.25 -15.83
N ARG A 572 8.33 -28.17 -16.39
CA ARG A 572 7.11 -27.76 -15.66
C ARG A 572 6.54 -28.96 -14.90
N TYR A 573 5.96 -28.73 -13.73
CA TYR A 573 5.36 -29.81 -12.93
C TYR A 573 4.03 -30.35 -13.48
N GLU A 574 3.38 -29.60 -14.35
CA GLU A 574 2.12 -29.97 -15.02
C GLU A 574 2.36 -30.91 -16.22
N ASP A 575 3.54 -30.87 -16.83
CA ASP A 575 3.89 -31.65 -18.04
C ASP A 575 4.33 -33.10 -17.73
N LYS A 576 3.82 -33.68 -16.64
CA LYS A 576 4.17 -35.05 -16.25
C LYS A 576 3.45 -36.09 -17.09
N GLU A 577 4.20 -36.78 -17.95
CA GLU A 577 3.81 -38.13 -18.36
C GLU A 577 3.67 -39.04 -17.12
N GLU A 578 2.72 -39.97 -17.18
CA GLU A 578 2.39 -40.92 -16.11
C GLU A 578 3.53 -41.91 -15.82
N GLY A 579 4.61 -41.47 -15.16
CA GLY A 579 5.75 -42.36 -14.91
C GLY A 579 6.89 -41.88 -14.01
N SER A 580 7.10 -40.58 -13.78
CA SER A 580 8.26 -40.11 -12.99
C SER A 580 7.91 -39.11 -11.88
N CYS A 581 8.35 -39.46 -10.66
CA CYS A 581 8.21 -38.73 -9.37
C CYS A 581 6.78 -38.26 -9.00
N LYS A 582 6.28 -38.72 -7.85
CA LYS A 582 4.92 -38.37 -7.41
C LYS A 582 4.85 -36.90 -6.96
N PRO A 583 3.68 -36.23 -7.03
CA PRO A 583 3.45 -34.99 -6.29
C PRO A 583 3.52 -35.34 -4.79
N GLY A 584 4.69 -35.13 -4.17
CA GLY A 584 5.02 -35.61 -2.82
C GLY A 584 6.52 -35.75 -2.53
N ASP A 585 7.38 -35.83 -3.56
CA ASP A 585 8.84 -35.98 -3.38
C ASP A 585 9.56 -34.67 -2.97
N ILE A 586 8.84 -33.55 -2.93
CA ILE A 586 9.29 -32.27 -2.35
C ILE A 586 8.35 -31.97 -1.20
N PRO A 587 8.83 -31.81 0.05
CA PRO A 587 7.98 -31.37 1.16
C PRO A 587 7.32 -30.03 0.82
N PRO A 588 6.17 -29.68 1.40
CA PRO A 588 5.63 -28.34 1.26
C PRO A 588 6.70 -27.31 1.66
N ILE A 589 6.91 -26.31 0.81
CA ILE A 589 7.81 -25.20 1.11
C ILE A 589 7.16 -24.43 2.26
N SER A 590 7.72 -24.56 3.47
CA SER A 590 7.22 -23.87 4.65
C SER A 590 7.57 -22.39 4.61
N ARG A 591 8.70 -22.04 3.98
CA ARG A 591 9.17 -20.66 3.92
C ARG A 591 10.14 -20.39 2.76
N LEU A 592 10.01 -19.22 2.15
CA LEU A 592 10.96 -18.62 1.20
C LEU A 592 11.72 -17.51 1.91
N VAL A 593 13.05 -17.42 1.72
CA VAL A 593 13.88 -16.31 2.22
C VAL A 593 14.72 -15.74 1.08
N ARG A 594 14.53 -14.47 0.73
CA ARG A 594 15.29 -13.82 -0.34
C ARG A 594 16.77 -13.79 0.03
N ARG A 595 17.63 -14.29 -0.87
CA ARG A 595 19.09 -14.29 -0.70
C ARG A 595 19.81 -13.44 -1.74
N LEU A 596 19.32 -13.27 -2.97
CA LEU A 596 19.92 -12.31 -3.91
C LEU A 596 18.90 -11.89 -4.97
N ARG A 597 18.39 -10.66 -4.87
CA ARG A 597 17.39 -10.11 -5.82
C ARG A 597 16.25 -11.11 -6.01
N SER A 598 16.06 -11.79 -7.15
CA SER A 598 14.97 -12.78 -7.32
C SER A 598 15.31 -14.22 -6.87
N LEU A 599 16.51 -14.49 -6.34
CA LEU A 599 16.87 -15.78 -5.76
C LEU A 599 16.42 -15.90 -4.31
N PHE A 600 15.68 -16.96 -4.00
CA PHE A 600 15.18 -17.31 -2.67
C PHE A 600 15.74 -18.65 -2.21
N GLU A 601 16.20 -18.71 -0.97
CA GLU A 601 16.39 -19.96 -0.22
C GLU A 601 15.02 -20.59 0.07
N LEU A 602 14.91 -21.89 -0.18
CA LEU A 602 13.72 -22.69 0.10
C LEU A 602 13.90 -23.44 1.42
N GLN A 603 13.02 -23.18 2.37
CA GLN A 603 12.92 -23.91 3.63
C GLN A 603 11.66 -24.77 3.60
N PHE A 604 11.79 -25.98 4.14
CA PHE A 604 10.79 -27.04 4.10
C PHE A 604 10.23 -27.29 5.50
N GLU A 605 9.06 -27.92 5.58
CA GLU A 605 8.53 -28.36 6.87
C GLU A 605 9.28 -29.63 7.34
N ASP A 606 9.80 -29.62 8.56
CA ASP A 606 10.45 -30.78 9.17
C ASP A 606 9.39 -31.85 9.51
N LEU A 607 9.23 -32.84 8.64
CA LEU A 607 8.49 -34.08 8.93
C LEU A 607 9.27 -34.92 9.95
N HIS A 608 9.28 -34.47 11.21
CA HIS A 608 9.86 -35.23 12.30
C HIS A 608 9.00 -36.47 12.58
N LEU A 609 9.48 -37.62 12.07
CA LEU A 609 8.96 -38.94 12.38
C LEU A 609 8.86 -39.12 13.89
N SER A 610 7.66 -39.45 14.39
CA SER A 610 7.45 -39.84 15.78
C SER A 610 8.00 -41.25 16.02
N THR A 611 9.29 -41.35 16.31
CA THR A 611 9.90 -42.54 16.90
C THR A 611 10.16 -42.29 18.38
N ASP A 612 9.11 -42.39 19.19
CA ASP A 612 9.23 -42.49 20.65
C ASP A 612 8.71 -43.85 21.11
N ASP A 613 9.47 -44.88 20.76
CA ASP A 613 9.29 -46.24 21.26
C ASP A 613 10.65 -46.91 21.48
N SER A 614 11.46 -46.34 22.37
CA SER A 614 12.45 -47.06 23.20
C SER A 614 13.30 -46.12 24.06
N LYS A 615 12.93 -45.97 25.34
CA LYS A 615 13.83 -46.25 26.50
C LYS A 615 13.12 -46.02 27.83
N ARG A 616 12.61 -47.12 28.39
CA ARG A 616 12.67 -47.29 29.85
C ARG A 616 14.14 -47.35 30.26
N GLU A 617 14.55 -46.57 31.25
CA GLU A 617 14.97 -47.11 32.55
C GLU A 617 15.33 -46.02 33.58
N ASN A 618 14.92 -46.26 34.83
CA ASN A 618 15.57 -45.89 36.10
C ASN A 618 16.05 -44.42 36.29
N ILE A 619 15.60 -43.64 37.30
CA ILE A 619 15.76 -43.89 38.75
C ILE A 619 14.76 -43.06 39.59
N THR A 620 14.36 -43.63 40.74
CA THR A 620 13.46 -43.12 41.79
C THR A 620 13.78 -41.76 42.46
N VAL A 621 12.76 -40.95 42.82
CA VAL A 621 12.71 -40.20 44.10
C VAL A 621 11.31 -40.20 44.76
N LYS A 622 11.29 -40.79 45.96
CA LYS A 622 10.35 -40.80 47.11
C LYS A 622 9.17 -39.81 47.19
N LYS A 623 7.99 -40.38 47.55
CA LYS A 623 6.83 -39.70 48.17
C LYS A 623 7.16 -39.10 49.55
N LYS A 624 6.42 -38.06 49.97
CA LYS A 624 6.02 -37.83 51.38
C LYS A 624 4.53 -37.44 51.48
N PRO A 625 3.78 -37.89 52.50
CA PRO A 625 2.33 -37.65 52.61
C PRO A 625 1.92 -36.69 53.76
N ASN A 626 0.72 -36.12 53.67
CA ASN A 626 -0.24 -35.87 54.77
C ASN A 626 -1.53 -35.29 54.15
N SER A 627 -2.73 -35.89 54.24
CA SER A 627 -3.54 -36.39 55.38
C SER A 627 -4.54 -35.34 55.92
N LYS A 628 -5.68 -35.84 56.44
CA LYS A 628 -6.90 -35.13 56.94
C LYS A 628 -7.98 -34.80 55.89
N THR A 629 -9.29 -34.98 56.11
CA THR A 629 -10.04 -35.88 57.02
C THR A 629 -11.44 -36.09 56.43
N PHE A 630 -12.01 -37.30 56.52
CA PHE A 630 -13.40 -37.59 56.10
C PHE A 630 -14.38 -37.31 57.26
N GLN A 631 -15.53 -36.68 56.99
CA GLN A 631 -16.73 -36.82 57.83
C GLN A 631 -17.99 -37.04 57.00
N LYS A 632 -18.69 -38.14 57.28
CA LYS A 632 -20.03 -38.44 56.75
C LYS A 632 -21.09 -37.85 57.67
N ARG A 633 -22.15 -37.29 57.09
CA ARG A 633 -23.51 -37.33 57.66
C ARG A 633 -24.48 -37.74 56.55
N GLY A 634 -25.44 -38.60 56.87
CA GLY A 634 -26.48 -39.08 55.95
C GLY A 634 -27.86 -39.03 56.61
N LYS A 635 -28.81 -39.84 56.11
CA LYS A 635 -30.28 -39.88 56.37
C LYS A 635 -31.08 -38.98 55.40
N LYS A 636 -32.30 -39.36 54.94
CA LYS A 636 -33.01 -40.67 54.82
C LYS A 636 -34.36 -40.43 54.09
N ARG A 637 -34.95 -41.48 53.48
CA ARG A 637 -36.40 -41.65 53.15
C ARG A 637 -36.97 -40.72 52.03
N ARG A 638 -38.04 -41.08 51.30
CA ARG A 638 -38.81 -42.34 51.08
C ARG A 638 -39.68 -42.20 49.81
N ASN A 639 -40.05 -43.33 49.19
CA ASN A 639 -41.27 -43.66 48.41
C ASN A 639 -41.85 -42.64 47.38
N GLY A 640 -42.30 -43.04 46.17
CA GLY A 640 -42.33 -44.34 45.49
C GLY A 640 -43.68 -44.60 44.78
N TYR A 641 -43.68 -45.47 43.74
CA TYR A 641 -44.86 -46.08 43.05
C TYR A 641 -45.77 -45.07 42.29
N HIS A 642 -46.58 -45.38 41.26
CA HIS A 642 -46.84 -46.52 40.35
C HIS A 642 -47.75 -45.95 39.20
N ASP A 643 -47.96 -46.51 37.99
CA ASP A 643 -47.30 -47.55 37.17
C ASP A 643 -47.90 -47.51 35.73
N ARG A 644 -47.35 -48.31 34.79
CA ARG A 644 -48.07 -49.05 33.69
C ARG A 644 -48.68 -48.29 32.48
N GLU A 645 -48.27 -48.62 31.25
CA GLU A 645 -48.76 -49.69 30.31
C GLU A 645 -49.98 -49.23 29.46
N ALA A 646 -50.28 -49.74 28.26
CA ALA A 646 -49.49 -50.38 27.19
C ALA A 646 -50.39 -50.57 25.93
N GLY A 647 -49.79 -50.79 24.76
CA GLY A 647 -50.45 -51.32 23.55
C GLY A 647 -51.20 -50.30 22.67
N GLY A 648 -51.37 -50.53 21.36
CA GLY A 648 -50.82 -51.60 20.53
C GLY A 648 -51.40 -51.63 19.08
N ASN A 649 -50.70 -52.32 18.17
CA ASN A 649 -51.15 -52.93 16.90
C ASN A 649 -52.06 -52.15 15.90
N SER A 650 -51.60 -51.98 14.65
CA SER A 650 -51.98 -52.89 13.53
C SER A 650 -51.88 -52.29 12.09
N VAL A 651 -50.94 -52.83 11.32
CA VAL A 651 -50.97 -53.24 9.88
C VAL A 651 -52.17 -52.84 8.98
N LYS A 652 -51.89 -52.27 7.78
CA LYS A 652 -52.21 -52.75 6.39
C LYS A 652 -52.06 -51.61 5.34
N HIS A 653 -51.10 -51.69 4.41
CA HIS A 653 -51.17 -52.27 3.03
C HIS A 653 -51.86 -51.40 1.96
N GLY A 654 -51.13 -51.06 0.87
CA GLY A 654 -51.68 -50.46 -0.35
C GLY A 654 -50.61 -50.07 -1.39
N LYS A 655 -50.52 -50.81 -2.50
CA LYS A 655 -49.60 -50.52 -3.65
C LYS A 655 -50.31 -49.66 -4.70
N MET A 656 -49.58 -48.83 -5.47
CA MET A 656 -49.32 -49.01 -6.93
C MET A 656 -48.65 -47.78 -7.58
N GLN A 657 -48.03 -48.00 -8.75
CA GLN A 657 -47.17 -47.08 -9.51
C GLN A 657 -47.94 -46.34 -10.68
N PRO A 658 -47.31 -45.93 -11.80
CA PRO A 658 -46.65 -44.63 -12.04
C PRO A 658 -47.20 -43.89 -13.29
N LYS A 659 -46.65 -42.72 -13.69
CA LYS A 659 -46.50 -42.34 -15.13
C LYS A 659 -45.67 -41.05 -15.44
N LYS A 660 -44.66 -41.26 -16.29
CA LYS A 660 -44.26 -40.50 -17.52
C LYS A 660 -44.04 -38.96 -17.52
N LYS A 661 -42.77 -38.60 -17.80
CA LYS A 661 -42.28 -37.77 -18.94
C LYS A 661 -43.26 -36.76 -19.58
N LYS A 662 -42.87 -35.47 -19.64
CA LYS A 662 -42.29 -34.81 -20.84
C LYS A 662 -41.90 -33.33 -20.59
N LYS A 663 -40.86 -32.89 -21.31
CA LYS A 663 -40.58 -31.59 -21.97
C LYS A 663 -41.52 -30.40 -21.62
N ARG A 664 -40.99 -29.18 -21.55
CA ARG A 664 -40.03 -28.60 -22.53
C ARG A 664 -39.10 -27.58 -21.92
#